data_AF-A0A090LZ15-F1
#
_entry.id   AF-A0A090LZ15-F1
#
_cell.length_a   1.000
_cell.length_b   1.000
_cell.length_c   1.000
_cell.angle_alpha   90.00
_cell.angle_beta   90.00
_cell.angle_gamma   90.00
#
_symmetry.space_group_name_H-M   'P 1'
#
loop_
_entity.id
_entity.type
_entity.pdbx_description
1 polymer ?
#
loop_
_entity_poly.entity_id
_entity_poly.type
_entity_poly.pdbx_seq_one_letter_code
_entity_poly.pdbx_strand_id
1 'polypeptide(L)'
;MSRSQSGRAGAASAPRIAMRAREGETNVVVVRTELLAECSRRRYLALSEGLKSRFAGVDVGTRVRFRKLWRRLLVHVQMAMAMSKALTRLELLRSVDEGGHGLDLGGVALIAMYEAYARQIDEKLNRTMQESLQRAMETKVAKDEVIARSMLELGGAAEGTAEGFNSIAVMRALRKHNALKPKRRQFTAAEGEIGVDHTRLLFLISIYTSTSNVNVFPNVQENNELWVRKTQLLVILYECIRSGALNYDYAPMAETMGAKRVWLNVTQEGVDDLDDMVQAGLLCSLRMSSKKYNTTTAYRLTKEGYLHLKANLRRKDRQAIEEVVYAEKANPSPSNLYLVQWDEKGKVFNLVTSSGRSKESQVTEIEEVSYVSSPFIPRTMRHWGRECVSNQSKTATLAKATGTIRDELDELLSLDRLRLLVGEWIPMGANQVLSLNEKLGSTERISGGYFTSEMDQDPSNPCLQGKVDGLTRVNVLDFDETAYVNFEAEVSYEEEPGIVQIENFGVHVSEEGFLVYGLTVDGLMKSVDGDNLSLDNLARLLRDVGSDSSEVINNLLTEHQQALLNLTYMGSTMDREKFNVFFTSRINKKGQEEMSMAHELLDMEDQENEIRQIVGEVECGFQLSRDDEIVIIGSTGMILCSKECEKFEPLVLQYMSMKSRELFIHALYRRTFVIIDSLREIEQLIRDHDADPNNIFTIRSLISDVTADIILMREIQSYLLESLTDPVSINLEGKAMTRLAKVLQLDDTNQRLERRIRDMRKNLDGASGELRSLKSAADVITGNKEFKVNENVSNNTKNLEEVFRANERASTSLEIMQVVLAGSLAFAILDRFHGLYMGVAGDIDWAIKAFDWYLQTPMVMFIINMTWWFILGTLFKRMIKYAGVKSAGILSIRYTTNCRFNVRAMQAFLQIAKPEMEDSESDVGMNLKKFTWDETDEIRWRGRPPKIEIIVDLKNSFLLSVFIQIASRRNKCTHADAKRQLFARLREFGLISGHVEGLETKKEAEYVYRAPRFTRGQKWQMWWRQLIEETRFFLTC
;
A
#
# COMPACT_ATOMS: atom_id res chain seq x y z
N MET A 1 8.46 -18.21 -63.79
CA MET A 1 8.63 -18.00 -65.24
C MET A 1 8.17 -16.58 -65.55
N SER A 2 8.86 -15.66 -66.21
CA SER A 2 10.19 -15.53 -66.81
C SER A 2 10.41 -14.02 -67.02
N ARG A 3 11.64 -13.54 -66.81
CA ARG A 3 12.10 -12.17 -67.11
C ARG A 3 11.89 -11.80 -68.58
N SER A 4 11.67 -10.51 -68.86
CA SER A 4 12.41 -9.82 -69.94
C SER A 4 12.66 -8.36 -69.58
N GLN A 5 13.87 -7.89 -69.91
CA GLN A 5 14.42 -6.57 -69.66
C GLN A 5 14.15 -5.60 -70.83
N SER A 6 14.09 -4.32 -70.49
CA SER A 6 14.59 -3.13 -71.21
C SER A 6 14.07 -2.81 -72.62
N GLY A 7 13.46 -1.62 -72.72
CA GLY A 7 13.37 -0.83 -73.95
C GLY A 7 12.95 0.62 -73.67
N ARG A 8 13.91 1.55 -73.69
CA ARG A 8 13.68 3.00 -73.68
C ARG A 8 12.95 3.41 -74.98
N ALA A 9 11.80 4.04 -74.86
CA ALA A 9 11.27 4.96 -75.87
C ALA A 9 10.84 6.24 -75.13
N GLY A 10 11.40 7.38 -75.54
CA GLY A 10 11.23 8.67 -74.87
C GLY A 10 9.80 9.19 -75.00
N ALA A 11 9.13 9.35 -73.85
CA ALA A 11 7.95 10.18 -73.76
C ALA A 11 8.41 11.62 -73.49
N ALA A 12 8.33 12.48 -74.51
CA ALA A 12 8.46 13.92 -74.34
C ALA A 12 7.46 14.38 -73.27
N SER A 13 7.95 14.99 -72.19
CA SER A 13 7.10 15.50 -71.12
C SER A 13 6.23 16.63 -71.66
N ALA A 14 4.92 16.47 -71.63
CA ALA A 14 3.94 17.53 -71.91
C ALA A 14 4.27 18.83 -71.13
N PRO A 15 3.96 20.02 -71.67
CA PRO A 15 4.31 21.29 -71.03
C PRO A 15 3.71 21.37 -69.62
N ARG A 16 4.54 21.76 -68.64
CA ARG A 16 4.22 21.72 -67.20
C ARG A 16 3.16 22.75 -66.76
N ILE A 17 2.85 23.71 -67.61
CA ILE A 17 1.82 24.75 -67.42
C ILE A 17 1.10 24.91 -68.76
N ALA A 18 -0.24 24.88 -68.76
CA ALA A 18 -1.04 25.10 -69.96
C ALA A 18 -2.14 26.14 -69.68
N MET A 19 -2.26 27.15 -70.55
CA MET A 19 -3.41 28.06 -70.55
C MET A 19 -4.51 27.47 -71.42
N ARG A 20 -5.75 27.46 -70.91
CA ARG A 20 -6.91 27.06 -71.69
C ARG A 20 -7.99 28.12 -71.53
N ALA A 21 -8.38 28.75 -72.64
CA ALA A 21 -9.51 29.67 -72.65
C ALA A 21 -10.81 28.85 -72.57
N ARG A 22 -11.65 29.11 -71.57
CA ARG A 22 -13.04 28.64 -71.52
C ARG A 22 -13.92 29.78 -72.07
N GLU A 23 -14.83 29.46 -72.99
CA GLU A 23 -15.77 30.45 -73.54
C GLU A 23 -16.68 30.97 -72.41
N GLY A 24 -16.73 32.29 -72.24
CA GLY A 24 -17.52 32.97 -71.22
C GLY A 24 -16.75 33.23 -69.91
N GLU A 25 -15.87 34.24 -69.96
CA GLU A 25 -15.19 34.94 -68.86
C GLU A 25 -14.09 34.22 -68.03
N THR A 26 -12.92 34.88 -68.04
CA THR A 26 -11.65 34.69 -67.30
C THR A 26 -10.69 33.57 -67.74
N ASN A 27 -9.45 33.97 -68.07
CA ASN A 27 -8.35 33.08 -68.45
C ASN A 27 -7.86 32.29 -67.24
N VAL A 28 -8.01 30.96 -67.27
CA VAL A 28 -7.59 30.07 -66.19
C VAL A 28 -6.26 29.39 -66.56
N VAL A 29 -5.28 29.46 -65.67
CA VAL A 29 -3.97 28.82 -65.83
C VAL A 29 -3.98 27.50 -65.06
N VAL A 30 -3.72 26.38 -65.75
CA VAL A 30 -3.70 25.05 -65.14
C VAL A 30 -2.27 24.65 -64.79
N VAL A 31 -2.01 24.39 -63.51
CA VAL A 31 -0.70 23.97 -62.98
C VAL A 31 -0.82 22.63 -62.26
N ARG A 32 0.10 21.70 -62.53
CA ARG A 32 0.12 20.38 -61.86
C ARG A 32 0.60 20.49 -60.41
N THR A 33 -0.06 19.75 -59.52
CA THR A 33 0.16 19.70 -58.06
C THR A 33 1.58 19.28 -57.66
N GLU A 34 2.23 18.44 -58.45
CA GLU A 34 3.60 17.95 -58.21
C GLU A 34 4.65 19.06 -58.19
N LEU A 35 4.43 20.15 -58.94
CA LEU A 35 5.36 21.27 -59.08
C LEU A 35 5.42 22.15 -57.81
N LEU A 36 4.30 22.31 -57.12
CA LEU A 36 4.21 23.04 -55.84
C LEU A 36 4.91 22.28 -54.70
N ALA A 37 4.78 20.95 -54.70
CA ALA A 37 5.45 20.08 -53.74
C ALA A 37 6.98 20.02 -53.96
N GLU A 38 7.45 20.01 -55.20
CA GLU A 38 8.90 20.05 -55.50
C GLU A 38 9.55 21.40 -55.14
N CYS A 39 8.88 22.52 -55.43
CA CYS A 39 9.42 23.86 -55.18
C CYS A 39 9.59 24.18 -53.68
N SER A 40 8.67 23.71 -52.84
CA SER A 40 8.75 23.85 -51.38
C SER A 40 9.85 22.96 -50.79
N ARG A 41 9.98 21.72 -51.29
CA ARG A 41 11.03 20.78 -50.85
C ARG A 41 12.44 21.24 -51.21
N ARG A 42 12.66 21.77 -52.42
CA ARG A 42 13.97 22.29 -52.85
C ARG A 42 14.41 23.52 -52.05
N ARG A 43 13.46 24.43 -51.73
CA ARG A 43 13.74 25.58 -50.86
C ARG A 43 14.12 25.17 -49.44
N TYR A 44 13.43 24.19 -48.87
CA TYR A 44 13.77 23.65 -47.54
C TYR A 44 15.18 23.04 -47.49
N LEU A 45 15.56 22.28 -48.52
CA LEU A 45 16.87 21.63 -48.58
C LEU A 45 18.01 22.65 -48.72
N ALA A 46 17.86 23.65 -49.60
CA ALA A 46 18.85 24.72 -49.78
C ALA A 46 19.05 25.55 -48.50
N LEU A 47 17.96 25.83 -47.78
CA LEU A 47 17.99 26.58 -46.52
C LEU A 47 18.64 25.75 -45.40
N SER A 48 18.44 24.43 -45.39
CA SER A 48 19.09 23.53 -44.43
C SER A 48 20.60 23.38 -44.67
N GLU A 49 21.05 23.36 -45.93
CA GLU A 49 22.46 23.16 -46.27
C GLU A 49 23.30 24.43 -46.04
N GLY A 50 22.76 25.61 -46.39
CA GLY A 50 23.44 26.89 -46.14
C GLY A 50 23.60 27.23 -44.65
N LEU A 51 22.69 26.74 -43.81
CA LEU A 51 22.79 26.86 -42.36
C LEU A 51 23.77 25.82 -41.79
N LYS A 52 23.70 24.56 -42.23
CA LYS A 52 24.64 23.49 -41.81
C LYS A 52 26.10 23.83 -42.09
N SER A 53 26.40 24.46 -43.23
CA SER A 53 27.76 24.87 -43.57
C SER A 53 28.30 25.97 -42.64
N ARG A 54 27.45 26.91 -42.21
CA ARG A 54 27.80 27.94 -41.21
C ARG A 54 27.87 27.39 -39.78
N PHE A 55 27.15 26.31 -39.47
CA PHE A 55 27.20 25.61 -38.18
C PHE A 55 28.48 24.80 -37.95
N ALA A 56 29.17 24.36 -39.00
CA ALA A 56 30.38 23.54 -38.89
C ALA A 56 31.56 24.29 -38.26
N GLY A 57 31.58 25.63 -38.32
CA GLY A 57 32.71 26.46 -37.89
C GLY A 57 32.69 27.01 -36.46
N VAL A 58 31.75 26.62 -35.58
CA VAL A 58 31.58 27.26 -34.24
C VAL A 58 31.69 26.28 -33.06
N ASP A 59 32.27 26.74 -31.94
CA ASP A 59 32.63 25.97 -30.74
C ASP A 59 31.50 25.21 -30.01
N VAL A 60 31.90 24.15 -29.30
CA VAL A 60 31.05 23.07 -28.75
C VAL A 60 30.06 23.54 -27.67
N GLY A 61 30.43 24.50 -26.81
CA GLY A 61 29.57 25.00 -25.73
C GLY A 61 28.34 25.78 -26.24
N THR A 62 28.50 26.51 -27.33
CA THR A 62 27.41 27.22 -28.03
C THR A 62 26.47 26.27 -28.77
N ARG A 63 26.96 25.11 -29.25
CA ARG A 63 26.13 24.12 -29.96
C ARG A 63 24.97 23.56 -29.13
N VAL A 64 25.12 23.46 -27.80
CA VAL A 64 24.08 22.90 -26.91
C VAL A 64 22.90 23.86 -26.70
N ARG A 65 23.20 25.15 -26.49
CA ARG A 65 22.15 26.19 -26.37
C ARG A 65 21.44 26.40 -27.71
N PHE A 66 22.20 26.41 -28.80
CA PHE A 66 21.63 26.46 -30.14
C PHE A 66 20.85 25.18 -30.50
N ARG A 67 21.16 23.99 -29.98
CA ARG A 67 20.34 22.77 -30.17
C ARG A 67 18.94 22.89 -29.55
N LYS A 68 18.82 23.51 -28.36
CA LYS A 68 17.51 23.78 -27.74
C LYS A 68 16.71 24.79 -28.55
N LEU A 69 17.38 25.82 -29.06
CA LEU A 69 16.76 26.84 -29.91
C LEU A 69 16.37 26.25 -31.27
N TRP A 70 17.20 25.39 -31.84
CA TRP A 70 16.96 24.62 -33.06
C TRP A 70 15.76 23.69 -32.94
N ARG A 71 15.58 23.00 -31.80
CA ARG A 71 14.38 22.17 -31.57
C ARG A 71 13.11 23.03 -31.51
N ARG A 72 13.16 24.21 -30.87
CA ARG A 72 12.01 25.13 -30.84
C ARG A 72 11.70 25.69 -32.22
N LEU A 73 12.72 26.08 -32.98
CA LEU A 73 12.57 26.62 -34.32
C LEU A 73 12.09 25.56 -35.33
N LEU A 74 12.55 24.32 -35.19
CA LEU A 74 12.06 23.17 -35.96
C LEU A 74 10.58 22.91 -35.70
N VAL A 75 10.12 23.02 -34.45
CA VAL A 75 8.70 22.88 -34.08
C VAL A 75 7.88 24.00 -34.72
N HIS A 76 8.33 25.26 -34.69
CA HIS A 76 7.62 26.36 -35.34
C HIS A 76 7.58 26.22 -36.87
N VAL A 77 8.67 25.76 -37.50
CA VAL A 77 8.71 25.49 -38.95
C VAL A 77 7.80 24.31 -39.31
N GLN A 78 7.78 23.24 -38.51
CA GLN A 78 6.87 22.11 -38.69
C GLN A 78 5.41 22.50 -38.51
N MET A 79 5.11 23.38 -37.55
CA MET A 79 3.77 23.89 -37.28
C MET A 79 3.27 24.81 -38.40
N ALA A 80 4.15 25.68 -38.93
CA ALA A 80 3.85 26.51 -40.10
C ALA A 80 3.65 25.66 -41.37
N MET A 81 4.44 24.60 -41.54
CA MET A 81 4.26 23.64 -42.64
C MET A 81 2.97 22.83 -42.49
N ALA A 82 2.62 22.43 -41.27
CA ALA A 82 1.38 21.72 -40.98
C ALA A 82 0.15 22.62 -41.21
N MET A 83 0.23 23.89 -40.84
CA MET A 83 -0.82 24.88 -41.14
C MET A 83 -0.93 25.15 -42.65
N SER A 84 0.19 25.31 -43.36
CA SER A 84 0.20 25.44 -44.83
C SER A 84 -0.39 24.20 -45.52
N LYS A 85 -0.05 23.00 -45.04
CA LYS A 85 -0.58 21.72 -45.54
C LYS A 85 -2.06 21.55 -45.18
N ALA A 86 -2.51 22.04 -44.03
CA ALA A 86 -3.91 22.01 -43.63
C ALA A 86 -4.76 22.99 -44.43
N LEU A 87 -4.25 24.20 -44.69
CA LEU A 87 -4.90 25.22 -45.51
C LEU A 87 -5.01 24.80 -46.99
N THR A 88 -3.93 24.29 -47.57
CA THR A 88 -3.97 23.73 -48.93
C THR A 88 -4.91 22.53 -49.03
N ARG A 89 -5.00 21.70 -47.98
CA ARG A 89 -5.96 20.59 -47.90
C ARG A 89 -7.41 21.08 -47.74
N LEU A 90 -7.64 22.21 -47.07
CA LEU A 90 -8.94 22.85 -46.90
C LEU A 90 -9.45 23.48 -48.22
N GLU A 91 -8.55 24.07 -49.01
CA GLU A 91 -8.88 24.56 -50.36
C GLU A 91 -9.06 23.42 -51.36
N LEU A 92 -8.26 22.34 -51.25
CA LEU A 92 -8.43 21.09 -52.01
C LEU A 92 -9.78 20.41 -51.73
N LEU A 93 -10.23 20.40 -50.47
CA LEU A 93 -11.53 19.83 -50.08
C LEU A 93 -12.73 20.62 -50.62
N ARG A 94 -12.54 21.88 -51.03
CA ARG A 94 -13.60 22.72 -51.61
C ARG A 94 -13.78 22.55 -53.12
N SER A 95 -12.89 21.84 -53.82
CA SER A 95 -13.00 21.61 -55.27
C SER A 95 -12.83 20.12 -55.59
N VAL A 96 -13.95 19.41 -55.64
CA VAL A 96 -14.00 18.03 -56.13
C VAL A 96 -14.30 18.12 -57.62
N ASP A 97 -13.27 17.97 -58.46
CA ASP A 97 -13.38 17.25 -59.73
C ASP A 97 -12.00 16.97 -60.35
N GLU A 98 -11.86 15.77 -60.89
CA GLU A 98 -10.63 15.16 -61.40
C GLU A 98 -10.14 15.85 -62.69
N GLY A 99 -9.37 16.93 -62.56
CA GLY A 99 -8.91 17.65 -63.76
C GLY A 99 -7.88 18.77 -63.60
N GLY A 100 -7.05 18.77 -62.56
CA GLY A 100 -6.03 19.83 -62.36
C GLY A 100 -6.64 21.20 -61.98
N HIS A 101 -5.88 21.99 -61.23
CA HIS A 101 -6.44 23.20 -60.59
C HIS A 101 -6.50 24.38 -61.55
N GLY A 102 -7.70 24.92 -61.73
CA GLY A 102 -7.90 26.27 -62.22
C GLY A 102 -7.75 27.25 -61.07
N LEU A 103 -6.75 28.13 -61.14
CA LEU A 103 -6.59 29.24 -60.19
C LEU A 103 -7.16 30.51 -60.81
N ASP A 104 -8.21 31.06 -60.21
CA ASP A 104 -8.72 32.39 -60.52
C ASP A 104 -7.68 33.46 -60.21
N LEU A 105 -7.76 34.62 -60.88
CA LEU A 105 -6.87 35.77 -60.67
C LEU A 105 -6.78 36.18 -59.19
N GLY A 106 -7.89 36.03 -58.45
CA GLY A 106 -7.93 36.26 -57.00
C GLY A 106 -7.11 35.26 -56.19
N GLY A 107 -7.05 33.99 -56.60
CA GLY A 107 -6.19 32.98 -55.98
C GLY A 107 -4.71 33.23 -56.25
N VAL A 108 -4.38 33.69 -57.47
CA VAL A 108 -3.01 34.14 -57.79
C VAL A 108 -2.62 35.37 -56.97
N ALA A 109 -3.54 36.32 -56.77
CA ALA A 109 -3.32 37.48 -55.92
C ALA A 109 -3.13 37.09 -54.45
N LEU A 110 -3.87 36.08 -53.97
CA LEU A 110 -3.74 35.57 -52.60
C LEU A 110 -2.38 34.88 -52.40
N ILE A 111 -1.93 34.08 -53.37
CA ILE A 111 -0.60 33.47 -53.35
C ILE A 111 0.51 34.54 -53.41
N ALA A 112 0.34 35.57 -54.22
CA ALA A 112 1.28 36.70 -54.29
C ALA A 112 1.30 37.53 -52.99
N MET A 113 0.15 37.75 -52.36
CA MET A 113 0.05 38.38 -51.03
C MET A 113 0.74 37.51 -49.97
N TYR A 114 0.52 36.19 -49.99
CA TYR A 114 1.19 35.28 -49.07
C TYR A 114 2.70 35.20 -49.32
N GLU A 115 3.15 35.32 -50.57
CA GLU A 115 4.56 35.42 -50.91
C GLU A 115 5.18 36.73 -50.43
N ALA A 116 4.46 37.84 -50.55
CA ALA A 116 4.87 39.13 -50.00
C ALA A 116 4.89 39.13 -48.45
N TYR A 117 3.91 38.47 -47.83
CA TYR A 117 3.82 38.32 -46.38
C TYR A 117 4.92 37.41 -45.83
N ALA A 118 5.23 36.32 -46.53
CA ALA A 118 6.35 35.43 -46.19
C ALA A 118 7.71 36.13 -46.34
N ARG A 119 7.90 36.95 -47.39
CA ARG A 119 9.10 37.79 -47.55
C ARG A 119 9.20 38.85 -46.43
N GLN A 120 8.10 39.48 -46.04
CA GLN A 120 8.08 40.40 -44.91
C GLN A 120 8.41 39.71 -43.58
N ILE A 121 7.96 38.47 -43.39
CA ILE A 121 8.33 37.67 -42.21
C ILE A 121 9.81 37.31 -42.27
N ASP A 122 10.35 36.87 -43.41
CA ASP A 122 11.78 36.59 -43.58
C ASP A 122 12.65 37.83 -43.37
N GLU A 123 12.24 39.00 -43.86
CA GLU A 123 12.91 40.28 -43.60
C GLU A 123 12.86 40.66 -42.12
N LYS A 124 11.70 40.52 -41.47
CA LYS A 124 11.57 40.77 -40.02
C LYS A 124 12.37 39.77 -39.20
N LEU A 125 12.45 38.51 -39.62
CA LEU A 125 13.18 37.44 -38.93
C LEU A 125 14.69 37.61 -39.11
N ASN A 126 15.15 37.96 -40.31
CA ASN A 126 16.56 38.31 -40.55
C ASN A 126 16.97 39.58 -39.80
N ARG A 127 16.09 40.59 -39.75
CA ARG A 127 16.33 41.83 -39.00
C ARG A 127 16.33 41.60 -37.50
N THR A 128 15.41 40.80 -36.95
CA THR A 128 15.43 40.43 -35.52
C THR A 128 16.57 39.47 -35.18
N MET A 129 16.98 38.59 -36.10
CA MET A 129 18.15 37.73 -35.92
C MET A 129 19.43 38.56 -35.95
N GLN A 130 19.59 39.49 -36.90
CA GLN A 130 20.69 40.46 -36.94
C GLN A 130 20.69 41.38 -35.72
N GLU A 131 19.54 41.92 -35.30
CA GLU A 131 19.42 42.70 -34.06
C GLU A 131 19.73 41.85 -32.83
N SER A 132 19.41 40.55 -32.81
CA SER A 132 19.75 39.66 -31.69
C SER A 132 21.22 39.28 -31.67
N LEU A 133 21.86 39.17 -32.84
CA LEU A 133 23.29 38.91 -33.02
C LEU A 133 24.11 40.16 -32.71
N GLN A 134 23.65 41.31 -33.18
CA GLN A 134 24.21 42.62 -32.92
C GLN A 134 24.01 43.00 -31.45
N ARG A 135 22.82 42.76 -30.86
CA ARG A 135 22.62 42.82 -29.40
C ARG A 135 23.52 41.80 -28.69
N ALA A 136 23.70 40.56 -29.14
CA ALA A 136 24.58 39.60 -28.47
C ALA A 136 26.07 39.98 -28.53
N MET A 137 26.51 40.68 -29.58
CA MET A 137 27.88 41.20 -29.71
C MET A 137 28.07 42.53 -28.96
N GLU A 138 27.09 43.44 -28.99
CA GLU A 138 27.12 44.73 -28.29
C GLU A 138 26.84 44.59 -26.78
N THR A 139 26.09 43.58 -26.33
CA THR A 139 25.66 43.41 -24.91
C THR A 139 26.75 43.02 -23.92
N LYS A 140 27.99 42.80 -24.34
CA LYS A 140 29.08 42.51 -23.39
C LYS A 140 30.03 43.66 -23.11
N VAL A 141 30.06 44.69 -23.95
CA VAL A 141 30.97 45.85 -23.78
C VAL A 141 30.18 47.16 -23.82
N ALA A 142 29.23 47.31 -24.73
CA ALA A 142 28.40 48.52 -24.82
C ALA A 142 27.33 48.59 -23.71
N LYS A 143 26.95 47.46 -23.08
CA LYS A 143 26.00 47.46 -21.96
C LYS A 143 26.58 48.15 -20.72
N ASP A 144 27.86 47.96 -20.44
CA ASP A 144 28.52 48.55 -19.26
C ASP A 144 28.75 50.06 -19.47
N GLU A 145 29.03 50.48 -20.70
CA GLU A 145 29.28 51.88 -21.05
C GLU A 145 27.99 52.70 -21.18
N VAL A 146 26.93 52.11 -21.75
CA VAL A 146 25.62 52.76 -21.89
C VAL A 146 24.88 52.81 -20.56
N ILE A 147 24.98 51.80 -19.68
CA ILE A 147 24.40 51.85 -18.32
C ILE A 147 25.09 52.94 -17.48
N ALA A 148 26.41 53.09 -17.62
CA ALA A 148 27.14 54.16 -16.95
C ALA A 148 26.74 55.57 -17.45
N ARG A 149 26.59 55.75 -18.78
CA ARG A 149 26.14 57.03 -19.38
C ARG A 149 24.68 57.37 -19.10
N SER A 150 23.78 56.39 -19.23
CA SER A 150 22.34 56.62 -19.01
C SER A 150 21.97 56.85 -17.54
N MET A 151 22.72 56.30 -16.58
CA MET A 151 22.57 56.66 -15.15
C MET A 151 23.10 58.06 -14.81
N LEU A 152 24.11 58.56 -15.53
CA LEU A 152 24.59 59.94 -15.39
C LEU A 152 23.60 60.96 -15.98
N GLU A 153 22.97 60.63 -17.12
CA GLU A 153 22.00 61.51 -17.80
C GLU A 153 20.62 61.52 -17.11
N LEU A 154 20.15 60.38 -16.57
CA LEU A 154 18.90 60.32 -15.80
C LEU A 154 18.98 61.04 -14.44
N GLY A 155 20.19 61.28 -13.91
CA GLY A 155 20.40 62.12 -12.73
C GLY A 155 20.37 63.63 -13.01
N GLY A 156 20.51 64.05 -14.28
CA GLY A 156 20.53 65.46 -14.67
C GLY A 156 19.21 66.00 -15.22
N ALA A 157 18.21 65.16 -15.49
CA ALA A 157 17.01 65.53 -16.26
C ALA A 157 15.69 65.55 -15.46
N ALA A 158 15.73 65.47 -14.13
CA ALA A 158 14.54 65.51 -13.28
C ALA A 158 14.65 66.63 -12.23
N GLU A 159 14.52 67.88 -12.68
CA GLU A 159 14.03 68.95 -11.80
C GLU A 159 12.56 68.66 -11.48
N GLY A 160 12.26 68.41 -10.20
CA GLY A 160 10.89 68.38 -9.68
C GLY A 160 10.32 66.98 -9.39
N THR A 161 10.93 66.24 -8.46
CA THR A 161 10.26 65.34 -7.47
C THR A 161 11.35 64.59 -6.70
N ALA A 162 12.10 65.33 -5.89
CA ALA A 162 13.08 64.76 -4.97
C ALA A 162 12.41 64.49 -3.62
N GLU A 163 12.16 63.22 -3.31
CA GLU A 163 12.31 62.62 -1.97
C GLU A 163 11.92 61.13 -2.04
N GLY A 164 12.91 60.23 -2.17
CA GLY A 164 12.69 58.80 -1.87
C GLY A 164 13.46 57.77 -2.69
N PHE A 165 14.10 58.11 -3.82
CA PHE A 165 14.79 57.11 -4.65
C PHE A 165 16.30 57.10 -4.38
N ASN A 166 16.74 56.32 -3.38
CA ASN A 166 18.16 56.12 -3.09
C ASN A 166 18.75 55.04 -4.02
N SER A 167 19.27 55.47 -5.17
CA SER A 167 19.86 54.64 -6.22
C SER A 167 21.02 53.76 -5.73
N ILE A 168 21.72 54.17 -4.67
CA ILE A 168 22.80 53.41 -4.03
C ILE A 168 22.27 52.16 -3.32
N ALA A 169 21.08 52.23 -2.72
CA ALA A 169 20.44 51.08 -2.05
C ALA A 169 19.97 50.02 -3.06
N VAL A 170 19.46 50.46 -4.22
CA VAL A 170 19.05 49.57 -5.33
C VAL A 170 20.27 48.91 -5.98
N MET A 171 21.38 49.64 -6.13
CA MET A 171 22.65 49.08 -6.62
C MET A 171 23.27 48.07 -5.65
N ARG A 172 23.11 48.27 -4.34
CA ARG A 172 23.53 47.30 -3.31
C ARG A 172 22.65 46.05 -3.31
N ALA A 173 21.33 46.20 -3.52
CA ALA A 173 20.39 45.10 -3.69
C ALA A 173 20.61 44.29 -4.98
N LEU A 174 20.95 44.96 -6.08
CA LEU A 174 21.28 44.30 -7.36
C LEU A 174 22.64 43.59 -7.34
N ARG A 175 23.63 44.09 -6.58
CA ARG A 175 24.87 43.35 -6.30
C ARG A 175 24.60 42.10 -5.46
N LYS A 176 23.75 42.19 -4.42
CA LYS A 176 23.29 41.02 -3.63
C LYS A 176 22.57 40.00 -4.51
N HIS A 177 21.65 40.44 -5.36
CA HIS A 177 20.87 39.55 -6.23
C HIS A 177 21.70 38.89 -7.36
N ASN A 178 22.78 39.53 -7.82
CA ASN A 178 23.70 38.93 -8.79
C ASN A 178 24.78 38.04 -8.16
N ALA A 179 25.02 38.14 -6.84
CA ALA A 179 25.83 37.19 -6.09
C ALA A 179 25.07 35.86 -5.83
N LEU A 180 23.74 35.89 -5.79
CA LEU A 180 22.86 34.76 -5.46
C LEU A 180 22.50 33.82 -6.63
N LYS A 181 23.11 33.96 -7.82
CA LYS A 181 23.00 32.94 -8.88
C LYS A 181 24.33 32.21 -9.00
N PRO A 182 24.42 30.92 -8.64
CA PRO A 182 25.66 30.18 -8.75
C PRO A 182 26.06 30.13 -10.23
N LYS A 183 27.14 30.83 -10.57
CA LYS A 183 27.78 30.68 -11.88
C LYS A 183 28.41 29.29 -11.88
N ARG A 184 28.20 28.54 -12.97
CA ARG A 184 28.81 27.22 -13.27
C ARG A 184 30.36 27.19 -13.30
N ARG A 185 31.02 28.25 -12.82
CA ARG A 185 32.47 28.42 -12.66
C ARG A 185 32.90 28.64 -11.19
N GLN A 186 31.97 28.65 -10.23
CA GLN A 186 32.29 28.53 -8.80
C GLN A 186 32.36 27.08 -8.31
N PHE A 187 31.87 26.11 -9.09
CA PHE A 187 32.02 24.66 -8.81
C PHE A 187 33.38 24.08 -9.23
N THR A 188 34.39 24.92 -9.39
CA THR A 188 35.81 24.51 -9.47
C THR A 188 36.61 25.18 -8.36
N ALA A 189 35.98 25.26 -7.18
CA ALA A 189 36.58 25.46 -5.87
C ALA A 189 35.74 24.53 -4.96
N ALA A 190 36.26 23.58 -4.19
CA ALA A 190 37.63 23.28 -3.82
C ALA A 190 37.78 21.74 -3.68
N GLU A 191 38.97 21.20 -3.98
CA GLU A 191 39.41 19.90 -3.43
C GLU A 191 39.66 20.00 -1.90
N GLY A 192 38.91 20.85 -1.19
CA GLY A 192 39.28 21.45 0.09
C GLY A 192 38.51 21.00 1.32
N GLU A 193 37.32 20.39 1.21
CA GLU A 193 36.49 20.08 2.39
C GLU A 193 35.87 18.67 2.32
N ILE A 194 36.57 17.67 1.77
CA ILE A 194 36.16 16.29 2.01
C ILE A 194 36.77 15.85 3.35
N GLY A 195 35.96 15.94 4.40
CA GLY A 195 36.34 15.55 5.76
C GLY A 195 36.73 14.07 5.90
N VAL A 196 37.26 13.73 7.07
CA VAL A 196 37.53 12.32 7.43
C VAL A 196 36.23 11.52 7.46
N ASP A 197 35.15 12.12 7.96
CA ASP A 197 33.83 11.48 8.07
C ASP A 197 33.16 11.28 6.71
N HIS A 198 33.30 12.23 5.77
CA HIS A 198 32.90 12.04 4.38
C HIS A 198 33.61 10.84 3.72
N THR A 199 34.91 10.70 3.97
CA THR A 199 35.71 9.57 3.43
C THR A 199 35.27 8.23 4.05
N ARG A 200 34.95 8.24 5.35
CA ARG A 200 34.36 7.11 6.07
C ARG A 200 33.00 6.72 5.48
N LEU A 201 32.12 7.69 5.25
CA LEU A 201 30.80 7.47 4.67
C LEU A 201 30.86 6.92 3.23
N LEU A 202 31.76 7.44 2.39
CA LEU A 202 32.04 6.87 1.06
C LEU A 202 32.50 5.41 1.16
N PHE A 203 33.36 5.10 2.13
CA PHE A 203 33.85 3.74 2.31
C PHE A 203 32.71 2.80 2.74
N LEU A 204 31.83 3.23 3.65
CA LEU A 204 30.64 2.49 4.06
C LEU A 204 29.76 2.12 2.85
N ILE A 205 29.44 3.10 2.00
CA ILE A 205 28.64 2.87 0.78
C ILE A 205 29.38 1.93 -0.19
N SER A 206 30.70 2.02 -0.27
CA SER A 206 31.51 1.15 -1.12
C SER A 206 31.41 -0.33 -0.73
N ILE A 207 31.28 -0.65 0.56
CA ILE A 207 31.15 -2.03 1.04
C ILE A 207 29.84 -2.66 0.53
N TYR A 208 28.73 -1.93 0.63
CA TYR A 208 27.42 -2.43 0.23
C TYR A 208 27.17 -2.37 -1.28
N THR A 209 27.91 -1.54 -2.02
CA THR A 209 27.81 -1.42 -3.48
C THR A 209 28.83 -2.26 -4.25
N SER A 210 29.80 -2.87 -3.55
CA SER A 210 30.85 -3.70 -4.17
C SER A 210 30.28 -4.96 -4.81
N THR A 211 30.73 -5.25 -6.03
CA THR A 211 30.37 -6.48 -6.77
C THR A 211 30.82 -7.76 -6.07
N SER A 212 31.75 -7.67 -5.12
CA SER A 212 32.20 -8.84 -4.33
C SER A 212 31.13 -9.35 -3.35
N ASN A 213 30.16 -8.52 -2.99
CA ASN A 213 29.14 -8.82 -1.99
C ASN A 213 27.77 -9.18 -2.60
N VAL A 214 27.68 -9.41 -3.92
CA VAL A 214 26.43 -9.74 -4.62
C VAL A 214 25.79 -11.02 -4.06
N ASN A 215 26.60 -12.02 -3.71
CA ASN A 215 26.15 -13.33 -3.21
C ASN A 215 25.47 -13.27 -1.82
N VAL A 216 25.55 -12.13 -1.13
CA VAL A 216 24.99 -11.94 0.22
C VAL A 216 23.51 -11.52 0.16
N PHE A 217 23.09 -10.90 -0.95
CA PHE A 217 21.72 -10.38 -1.08
C PHE A 217 20.78 -11.42 -1.69
N PRO A 218 19.66 -11.76 -1.04
CA PRO A 218 18.69 -12.69 -1.60
C PRO A 218 18.01 -12.11 -2.85
N ASN A 219 17.84 -12.93 -3.89
CA ASN A 219 17.11 -12.62 -5.13
C ASN A 219 17.78 -11.61 -6.10
N VAL A 220 19.07 -11.34 -5.98
CA VAL A 220 19.81 -10.48 -6.93
C VAL A 220 20.47 -11.35 -8.02
N GLN A 221 20.20 -11.05 -9.29
CA GLN A 221 20.90 -11.69 -10.42
C GLN A 221 22.33 -11.14 -10.51
N GLU A 222 23.31 -12.01 -10.80
CA GLU A 222 24.76 -11.69 -10.82
C GLU A 222 25.15 -10.51 -11.74
N ASN A 223 24.31 -10.15 -12.72
CA ASN A 223 24.56 -9.08 -13.69
C ASN A 223 24.04 -7.69 -13.29
N ASN A 224 23.34 -7.56 -12.15
CA ASN A 224 22.74 -6.28 -11.75
C ASN A 224 23.64 -5.48 -10.81
N GLU A 225 23.64 -4.16 -11.01
CA GLU A 225 24.38 -3.23 -10.16
C GLU A 225 23.68 -3.06 -8.80
N LEU A 226 24.46 -3.02 -7.72
CA LEU A 226 23.96 -2.87 -6.35
C LEU A 226 23.77 -1.40 -5.98
N TRP A 227 22.66 -1.11 -5.29
CA TRP A 227 22.29 0.21 -4.79
C TRP A 227 21.88 0.09 -3.32
N VAL A 228 22.32 1.03 -2.49
CA VAL A 228 21.98 1.06 -1.07
C VAL A 228 20.84 2.03 -0.86
N ARG A 229 19.74 1.57 -0.28
CA ARG A 229 18.58 2.43 0.02
C ARG A 229 18.88 3.36 1.21
N LYS A 230 18.37 4.60 1.16
CA LYS A 230 18.57 5.65 2.18
C LYS A 230 18.19 5.16 3.58
N THR A 231 16.97 4.65 3.74
CA THR A 231 16.47 4.09 5.00
C THR A 231 17.46 3.11 5.66
N GLN A 232 17.92 2.10 4.91
CA GLN A 232 18.84 1.09 5.44
C GLN A 232 20.21 1.71 5.77
N LEU A 233 20.64 2.69 4.98
CA LEU A 233 21.87 3.44 5.23
C LEU A 233 21.79 4.25 6.54
N LEU A 234 20.65 4.91 6.81
CA LEU A 234 20.42 5.66 8.04
C LEU A 234 20.51 4.77 9.30
N VAL A 235 19.96 3.56 9.23
CA VAL A 235 20.07 2.59 10.33
C VAL A 235 21.53 2.20 10.60
N ILE A 236 22.32 2.02 9.55
CA ILE A 236 23.75 1.68 9.70
C ILE A 236 24.55 2.89 10.19
N LEU A 237 24.22 4.09 9.71
CA LEU A 237 24.83 5.34 10.17
C LEU A 237 24.67 5.53 11.68
N TYR A 238 23.45 5.32 12.21
CA TYR A 238 23.20 5.36 13.65
C TYR A 238 24.07 4.36 14.43
N GLU A 239 24.19 3.11 13.98
CA GLU A 239 25.04 2.11 14.64
C GLU A 239 26.53 2.49 14.57
N CYS A 240 26.97 3.13 13.48
CA CYS A 240 28.32 3.67 13.35
C CYS A 240 28.58 4.83 14.33
N ILE A 241 27.63 5.76 14.47
CA ILE A 241 27.72 6.88 15.43
C ILE A 241 27.85 6.32 16.86
N ARG A 242 26.98 5.37 17.23
CA ARG A 242 27.03 4.73 18.55
C ARG A 242 28.33 4.00 18.87
N SER A 243 29.02 3.51 17.85
CA SER A 243 30.32 2.84 18.02
C SER A 243 31.51 3.83 18.08
N GLY A 244 31.26 5.13 17.88
CA GLY A 244 32.28 6.16 17.75
C GLY A 244 33.05 6.11 16.42
N ALA A 245 32.49 5.45 15.40
CA ALA A 245 33.12 5.34 14.08
C ALA A 245 32.86 6.58 13.20
N LEU A 246 31.78 7.30 13.46
CA LEU A 246 31.42 8.57 12.84
C LEU A 246 31.07 9.56 13.94
N ASN A 247 31.50 10.81 13.80
CA ASN A 247 31.17 11.90 14.71
C ASN A 247 30.06 12.73 14.05
N TYR A 248 28.84 12.24 14.13
CA TYR A 248 27.66 12.97 13.67
C TYR A 248 26.60 12.99 14.76
N ASP A 249 25.86 14.07 14.85
CA ASP A 249 24.71 14.16 15.75
C ASP A 249 23.47 13.49 15.15
N TYR A 250 22.59 13.00 16.02
CA TYR A 250 21.31 12.43 15.64
C TYR A 250 20.15 13.00 16.46
N ALA A 251 19.01 13.14 15.79
CA ALA A 251 17.76 13.58 16.39
C ALA A 251 16.59 12.68 15.94
N PRO A 252 15.53 12.55 16.75
CA PRO A 252 14.37 11.78 16.37
C PRO A 252 13.61 12.46 15.22
N MET A 253 13.43 11.75 14.11
CA MET A 253 12.67 12.18 12.95
C MET A 253 11.73 11.06 12.49
N ALA A 254 10.52 11.42 12.08
CA ALA A 254 9.58 10.44 11.55
C ALA A 254 9.86 10.11 10.07
N GLU A 255 10.04 8.84 9.75
CA GLU A 255 10.18 8.33 8.38
C GLU A 255 9.04 7.35 8.05
N THR A 256 8.62 7.29 6.78
CA THR A 256 7.54 6.37 6.36
C THR A 256 8.10 5.04 5.86
N MET A 257 7.97 3.99 6.67
CA MET A 257 8.33 2.61 6.33
C MET A 257 7.16 1.86 5.72
N GLY A 258 7.17 1.79 4.39
CA GLY A 258 6.11 1.13 3.65
C GLY A 258 4.79 1.87 3.74
N ALA A 259 3.89 1.45 4.63
CA ALA A 259 2.59 2.10 4.85
C ALA A 259 2.47 2.73 6.24
N LYS A 260 3.44 2.48 7.14
CA LYS A 260 3.43 2.97 8.52
C LYS A 260 4.48 4.07 8.68
N ARG A 261 4.14 5.07 9.50
CA ARG A 261 5.09 6.09 9.95
C ARG A 261 5.77 5.58 11.22
N VAL A 262 7.10 5.72 11.28
CA VAL A 262 7.93 5.24 12.39
C VAL A 262 8.93 6.33 12.72
N TRP A 263 9.09 6.61 14.00
CA TRP A 263 10.11 7.52 14.47
C TRP A 263 11.46 6.81 14.55
N LEU A 264 12.49 7.46 14.01
CA LEU A 264 13.86 6.96 13.94
C LEU A 264 14.83 8.04 14.39
N ASN A 265 15.88 7.65 15.08
CA ASN A 265 17.01 8.54 15.31
C ASN A 265 17.81 8.69 14.01
N VAL A 266 17.70 9.86 13.39
CA VAL A 266 18.30 10.17 12.09
C VAL A 266 19.34 11.27 12.26
N THR A 267 20.50 11.08 11.63
CA THR A 267 21.53 12.12 11.51
C THR A 267 21.22 13.03 10.33
N GLN A 268 21.08 14.34 10.58
CA GLN A 268 20.88 15.34 9.51
C GLN A 268 22.19 15.67 8.81
N GLU A 269 23.28 15.81 9.57
CA GLU A 269 24.64 16.01 9.03
C GLU A 269 25.04 14.88 8.07
N GLY A 270 24.77 13.62 8.45
CA GLY A 270 25.04 12.48 7.58
C GLY A 270 24.18 12.48 6.30
N VAL A 271 22.99 13.08 6.31
CA VAL A 271 22.16 13.24 5.10
C VAL A 271 22.67 14.38 4.23
N ASP A 272 23.11 15.47 4.85
CA ASP A 272 23.68 16.65 4.20
C ASP A 272 24.98 16.27 3.46
N ASP A 273 25.90 15.58 4.14
CA ASP A 273 27.12 15.01 3.56
C ASP A 273 26.82 14.09 2.36
N LEU A 274 25.73 13.31 2.40
CA LEU A 274 25.33 12.47 1.26
C LEU A 274 24.93 13.31 0.05
N ASP A 275 24.18 14.38 0.27
CA ASP A 275 23.71 15.25 -0.79
C ASP A 275 24.87 16.08 -1.37
N ASP A 276 25.81 16.52 -0.53
CA ASP A 276 27.06 17.14 -0.95
C ASP A 276 27.93 16.22 -1.78
N MET A 277 28.07 14.96 -1.40
CA MET A 277 28.82 13.97 -2.19
C MET A 277 28.14 13.62 -3.51
N VAL A 278 26.80 13.69 -3.57
CA VAL A 278 26.05 13.57 -4.83
C VAL A 278 26.29 14.80 -5.70
N GLN A 279 26.29 16.01 -5.11
CA GLN A 279 26.58 17.26 -5.81
C GLN A 279 28.02 17.32 -6.34
N ALA A 280 28.97 16.80 -5.58
CA ALA A 280 30.38 16.66 -5.96
C ALA A 280 30.62 15.59 -7.04
N GLY A 281 29.64 14.71 -7.30
CA GLY A 281 29.73 13.63 -8.30
C GLY A 281 30.42 12.35 -7.81
N LEU A 282 30.74 12.25 -6.52
CA LEU A 282 31.34 11.06 -5.90
C LEU A 282 30.30 9.94 -5.71
N LEU A 283 29.05 10.33 -5.47
CA LEU A 283 27.89 9.44 -5.38
C LEU A 283 26.88 9.70 -6.50
N CYS A 284 26.14 8.66 -6.88
CA CYS A 284 24.95 8.73 -7.70
C CYS A 284 23.73 8.42 -6.83
N SER A 285 22.69 9.26 -6.93
CA SER A 285 21.39 9.00 -6.31
C SER A 285 20.37 8.51 -7.36
N LEU A 286 19.61 7.50 -6.99
CA LEU A 286 18.49 6.94 -7.74
C LEU A 286 17.22 7.09 -6.91
N ARG A 287 16.25 7.86 -7.41
CA ARG A 287 14.91 7.93 -6.81
C ARG A 287 14.05 6.80 -7.38
N MET A 288 13.49 5.97 -6.51
CA MET A 288 12.63 4.85 -6.88
C MET A 288 11.31 4.88 -6.12
N SER A 289 10.24 4.44 -6.75
CA SER A 289 8.96 4.21 -6.09
C SER A 289 8.89 2.78 -5.57
N SER A 290 8.60 2.62 -4.29
CA SER A 290 8.37 1.32 -3.65
C SER A 290 7.04 0.71 -4.09
N LYS A 291 6.86 -0.60 -3.87
CA LYS A 291 5.55 -1.27 -4.05
C LYS A 291 4.45 -0.60 -3.23
N LYS A 292 4.80 -0.03 -2.08
CA LYS A 292 3.88 0.70 -1.19
C LYS A 292 3.77 2.19 -1.55
N TYR A 293 4.11 2.58 -2.78
CA TYR A 293 4.00 3.93 -3.35
C TYR A 293 4.82 5.05 -2.67
N ASN A 294 5.63 4.74 -1.65
CA ASN A 294 6.62 5.69 -1.14
C ASN A 294 7.78 5.85 -2.09
N THR A 295 8.25 7.08 -2.25
CA THR A 295 9.51 7.37 -2.94
C THR A 295 10.67 7.19 -1.97
N THR A 296 11.58 6.28 -2.29
CA THR A 296 12.82 6.09 -1.54
C THR A 296 14.00 6.44 -2.44
N THR A 297 15.05 7.03 -1.87
CA THR A 297 16.31 7.28 -2.58
C THR A 297 17.27 6.13 -2.32
N ALA A 298 18.08 5.79 -3.31
CA ALA A 298 19.16 4.84 -3.17
C ALA A 298 20.47 5.45 -3.70
N TYR A 299 21.58 5.15 -3.05
CA TYR A 299 22.89 5.69 -3.34
C TYR A 299 23.82 4.61 -3.91
N ARG A 300 24.72 5.05 -4.78
CA ARG A 300 25.80 4.24 -5.33
C ARG A 300 27.06 5.05 -5.53
N LEU A 301 28.21 4.41 -5.35
CA LEU A 301 29.52 5.01 -5.61
C LEU A 301 29.82 5.17 -7.11
N THR A 302 30.35 6.32 -7.53
CA THR A 302 30.80 6.56 -8.90
C THR A 302 32.26 6.11 -9.12
N LYS A 303 32.72 6.11 -10.38
CA LYS A 303 34.13 5.85 -10.70
C LYS A 303 35.06 6.88 -10.08
N GLU A 304 34.63 8.14 -10.02
CA GLU A 304 35.38 9.25 -9.41
C GLU A 304 35.44 9.08 -7.89
N GLY A 305 34.32 8.71 -7.25
CA GLY A 305 34.29 8.35 -5.83
C GLY A 305 35.23 7.20 -5.47
N TYR A 306 35.34 6.19 -6.34
CA TYR A 306 36.27 5.07 -6.13
C TYR A 306 37.74 5.48 -6.25
N LEU A 307 38.08 6.39 -7.17
CA LEU A 307 39.42 6.95 -7.27
C LEU A 307 39.78 7.80 -6.05
N HIS A 308 38.82 8.60 -5.57
CA HIS A 308 38.98 9.40 -4.36
C HIS A 308 39.23 8.52 -3.12
N LEU A 309 38.45 7.45 -2.95
CA LEU A 309 38.64 6.47 -1.87
C LEU A 309 40.03 5.82 -1.92
N LYS A 310 40.53 5.47 -3.11
CA LYS A 310 41.87 4.89 -3.25
C LYS A 310 42.99 5.85 -2.85
N ALA A 311 42.80 7.15 -3.07
CA ALA A 311 43.79 8.16 -2.74
C ALA A 311 43.81 8.50 -1.24
N ASN A 312 42.62 8.61 -0.62
CA ASN A 312 42.46 9.27 0.68
C ASN A 312 42.09 8.34 1.85
N LEU A 313 41.79 7.05 1.60
CA LEU A 313 41.41 6.12 2.67
C LEU A 313 42.61 5.68 3.52
N ARG A 314 42.61 6.06 4.81
CA ARG A 314 43.60 5.59 5.79
C ARG A 314 43.19 4.24 6.36
N ARG A 315 44.18 3.45 6.80
CA ARG A 315 43.94 2.12 7.39
C ARG A 315 43.11 2.16 8.69
N LYS A 316 43.29 3.21 9.51
CA LYS A 316 42.55 3.39 10.76
C LYS A 316 41.05 3.62 10.50
N ASP A 317 40.73 4.53 9.57
CA ASP A 317 39.35 4.88 9.22
C ASP A 317 38.60 3.68 8.61
N ARG A 318 39.31 2.87 7.82
CA ARG A 318 38.80 1.59 7.31
C ARG A 318 38.47 0.59 8.42
N GLN A 319 39.35 0.43 9.40
CA GLN A 319 39.13 -0.49 10.52
C GLN A 319 37.93 -0.09 11.38
N ALA A 320 37.77 1.20 11.65
CA ALA A 320 36.63 1.72 12.42
C ALA A 320 35.28 1.29 11.83
N ILE A 321 35.13 1.35 10.49
CA ILE A 321 33.88 0.95 9.81
C ILE A 321 33.75 -0.57 9.71
N GLU A 322 34.84 -1.28 9.38
CA GLU A 322 34.81 -2.74 9.26
C GLU A 322 34.42 -3.42 10.59
N GLU A 323 34.78 -2.84 11.74
CA GLU A 323 34.40 -3.35 13.07
C GLU A 323 32.90 -3.30 13.35
N VAL A 324 32.16 -2.38 12.73
CA VAL A 324 30.71 -2.20 12.93
C VAL A 324 29.92 -3.05 11.93
N VAL A 325 30.39 -3.06 10.68
CA VAL A 325 29.65 -3.62 9.53
C VAL A 325 29.75 -5.16 9.46
N TYR A 326 30.81 -5.75 10.02
CA TYR A 326 31.01 -7.20 10.05
C TYR A 326 30.85 -7.78 11.46
N ALA A 327 30.15 -8.92 11.57
CA ALA A 327 29.92 -9.60 12.86
C ALA A 327 31.20 -10.20 13.50
N GLU A 328 32.22 -10.52 12.70
CA GLU A 328 33.51 -11.05 13.17
C GLU A 328 34.65 -10.11 12.84
N LYS A 329 35.22 -9.49 13.89
CA LYS A 329 36.27 -8.47 13.82
C LYS A 329 37.59 -8.96 13.20
N ALA A 330 37.82 -10.27 13.17
CA ALA A 330 39.11 -10.86 12.79
C ALA A 330 39.23 -11.20 11.30
N ASN A 331 38.12 -11.52 10.61
CA ASN A 331 38.10 -11.91 9.19
C ASN A 331 36.85 -11.34 8.49
N PRO A 332 36.95 -10.20 7.78
CA PRO A 332 35.85 -9.66 7.01
C PRO A 332 35.53 -10.60 5.85
N SER A 333 34.40 -11.28 5.94
CA SER A 333 33.89 -12.18 4.90
C SER A 333 32.51 -11.70 4.44
N PRO A 334 32.14 -11.89 3.15
CA PRO A 334 30.82 -11.51 2.65
C PRO A 334 29.69 -12.15 3.45
N SER A 335 29.90 -13.36 4.00
CA SER A 335 28.87 -14.06 4.78
C SER A 335 28.54 -13.39 6.13
N ASN A 336 29.48 -12.62 6.67
CA ASN A 336 29.40 -11.99 7.99
C ASN A 336 28.97 -10.52 7.93
N LEU A 337 28.60 -10.00 6.75
CA LEU A 337 28.10 -8.65 6.55
C LEU A 337 26.69 -8.50 7.15
N TYR A 338 26.47 -7.45 7.93
CA TYR A 338 25.14 -7.14 8.46
C TYR A 338 24.23 -6.53 7.37
N LEU A 339 23.06 -7.14 7.17
CA LEU A 339 21.97 -6.63 6.35
C LEU A 339 20.84 -6.12 7.24
N VAL A 340 20.39 -4.90 6.98
CA VAL A 340 19.25 -4.30 7.69
C VAL A 340 17.95 -4.87 7.13
N GLN A 341 17.19 -5.54 7.99
CA GLN A 341 15.85 -6.04 7.70
C GLN A 341 14.83 -5.39 8.65
N TRP A 342 13.74 -4.88 8.08
CA TRP A 342 12.62 -4.33 8.83
C TRP A 342 11.66 -5.44 9.27
N ASP A 343 11.33 -5.51 10.56
CA ASP A 343 10.27 -6.37 11.08
C ASP A 343 8.97 -5.57 11.30
N GLU A 344 7.96 -5.84 10.48
CA GLU A 344 6.68 -5.11 10.50
C GLU A 344 5.85 -5.33 11.78
N LYS A 345 6.08 -6.45 12.50
CA LYS A 345 5.33 -6.77 13.72
C LYS A 345 5.90 -6.08 14.94
N GLY A 346 7.23 -6.13 15.10
CA GLY A 346 7.93 -5.49 16.22
C GLY A 346 8.07 -3.98 16.06
N LYS A 347 7.93 -3.43 14.85
CA LYS A 347 8.36 -2.06 14.49
C LYS A 347 9.87 -1.84 14.77
N VAL A 348 10.70 -2.87 14.65
CA VAL A 348 12.15 -2.79 14.94
C VAL A 348 12.97 -3.21 13.72
N PHE A 349 14.20 -2.70 13.63
CA PHE A 349 15.19 -3.09 12.63
C PHE A 349 16.10 -4.19 13.18
N ASN A 350 16.23 -5.28 12.43
CA ASN A 350 17.13 -6.37 12.71
C ASN A 350 18.31 -6.37 11.72
N LEU A 351 19.52 -6.43 12.25
CA LEU A 351 20.77 -6.61 11.53
C LEU A 351 21.05 -8.10 11.40
N VAL A 352 20.75 -8.67 10.24
CA VAL A 352 20.86 -10.10 9.96
C VAL A 352 22.06 -10.36 9.06
N THR A 353 22.89 -11.32 9.45
CA THR A 353 23.97 -11.84 8.58
C THR A 353 23.48 -13.04 7.79
N SER A 354 24.09 -13.33 6.63
CA SER A 354 23.78 -14.55 5.88
C SER A 354 24.11 -15.83 6.67
N SER A 355 25.00 -15.74 7.67
CA SER A 355 25.34 -16.80 8.61
C SER A 355 24.25 -17.11 9.66
N GLY A 356 23.16 -16.33 9.67
CA GLY A 356 22.01 -16.53 10.57
C GLY A 356 22.11 -15.80 11.91
N ARG A 357 23.17 -15.03 12.16
CA ARG A 357 23.28 -14.17 13.36
C ARG A 357 22.44 -12.91 13.16
N SER A 358 21.56 -12.62 14.12
CA SER A 358 20.71 -11.42 14.15
C SER A 358 21.09 -10.54 15.35
N LYS A 359 21.16 -9.23 15.14
CA LYS A 359 21.32 -8.21 16.18
C LYS A 359 20.17 -7.20 16.03
N GLU A 360 19.45 -6.91 17.10
CA GLU A 360 18.42 -5.87 17.09
C GLU A 360 19.08 -4.48 17.16
N SER A 361 18.59 -3.54 16.34
CA SER A 361 19.09 -2.16 16.30
C SER A 361 18.20 -1.24 17.14
N GLN A 362 18.82 -0.31 17.87
CA GLN A 362 18.12 0.61 18.78
C GLN A 362 17.73 1.93 18.11
N VAL A 363 17.78 2.04 16.78
CA VAL A 363 17.42 3.27 16.05
C VAL A 363 16.00 3.76 16.36
N THR A 364 15.10 2.82 16.68
CA THR A 364 13.69 3.07 17.01
C THR A 364 13.45 3.40 18.49
N GLU A 365 14.45 3.15 19.36
CA GLU A 365 14.40 3.58 20.76
C GLU A 365 14.81 5.05 20.82
N ILE A 366 13.86 5.93 21.15
CA ILE A 366 14.11 7.36 21.23
C ILE A 366 14.25 7.76 22.69
N GLU A 367 15.25 8.60 22.94
CA GLU A 367 15.59 9.10 24.26
C GLU A 367 14.55 10.10 24.76
N GLU A 368 14.26 10.04 26.06
CA GLU A 368 13.29 10.91 26.73
C GLU A 368 13.99 12.06 27.46
N VAL A 369 13.34 13.22 27.43
CA VAL A 369 13.80 14.44 28.09
C VAL A 369 12.82 14.89 29.16
N SER A 370 13.34 15.44 30.25
CA SER A 370 12.53 16.02 31.32
C SER A 370 12.18 17.47 30.99
N TYR A 371 10.91 17.82 31.05
CA TYR A 371 10.42 19.16 30.75
C TYR A 371 9.19 19.54 31.58
N VAL A 372 8.96 20.85 31.68
CA VAL A 372 7.73 21.43 32.24
C VAL A 372 7.13 22.34 31.20
N SER A 373 5.88 22.09 30.83
CA SER A 373 5.12 22.93 29.91
C SER A 373 3.86 23.49 30.57
N SER A 374 3.40 24.63 30.04
CA SER A 374 2.12 25.22 30.41
C SER A 374 1.19 25.33 29.20
N PRO A 375 -0.13 25.15 29.35
CA PRO A 375 -1.08 25.18 28.25
C PRO A 375 -1.12 26.57 27.62
N PHE A 376 -1.13 26.61 26.29
CA PHE A 376 -1.21 27.85 25.52
C PHE A 376 -2.30 27.77 24.47
N ILE A 377 -3.21 28.74 24.45
CA ILE A 377 -4.18 28.92 23.36
C ILE A 377 -4.05 30.36 22.84
N PRO A 378 -3.87 30.56 21.52
CA PRO A 378 -3.79 31.88 20.90
C PRO A 378 -4.97 32.78 21.29
N ARG A 379 -4.72 34.08 21.41
CA ARG A 379 -5.78 35.02 21.83
C ARG A 379 -6.87 35.14 20.77
N THR A 380 -6.52 34.97 19.50
CA THR A 380 -7.47 35.04 18.38
C THR A 380 -8.54 33.94 18.44
N MET A 381 -8.24 32.80 19.06
CA MET A 381 -9.15 31.65 19.19
C MET A 381 -9.99 31.66 20.47
N ARG A 382 -9.72 32.60 21.38
CA ARG A 382 -10.46 32.75 22.63
C ARG A 382 -11.36 33.97 22.52
N HIS A 383 -12.66 33.76 22.67
CA HIS A 383 -13.62 34.86 22.69
C HIS A 383 -13.93 35.26 24.12
N TRP A 384 -14.00 34.31 25.04
CA TRP A 384 -14.24 34.51 26.46
C TRP A 384 -13.56 33.39 27.27
N GLY A 385 -13.79 33.31 28.58
CA GLY A 385 -13.32 32.20 29.41
C GLY A 385 -12.15 32.52 30.35
N ARG A 386 -11.68 31.49 31.05
CA ARG A 386 -10.59 31.57 32.04
C ARG A 386 -9.23 31.64 31.34
N GLU A 387 -8.26 32.25 32.03
CA GLU A 387 -6.86 32.18 31.59
C GLU A 387 -6.28 30.79 31.82
N CYS A 388 -5.28 30.45 31.00
CA CYS A 388 -4.57 29.18 31.09
C CYS A 388 -3.78 29.08 32.40
N VAL A 389 -3.72 27.89 32.99
CA VAL A 389 -2.96 27.64 34.22
C VAL A 389 -1.46 27.68 33.93
N SER A 390 -0.68 28.44 34.70
CA SER A 390 0.79 28.45 34.54
C SER A 390 1.48 27.42 35.44
N ASN A 391 2.39 26.64 34.87
CA ASN A 391 3.17 25.61 35.56
C ASN A 391 4.59 26.07 35.95
N GLN A 392 4.95 27.34 35.74
CA GLN A 392 6.31 27.86 35.98
C GLN A 392 6.85 27.60 37.39
N SER A 393 6.00 27.56 38.41
CA SER A 393 6.42 27.25 39.79
C SER A 393 6.96 25.82 39.97
N LYS A 394 6.62 24.90 39.07
CA LYS A 394 7.03 23.49 39.10
C LYS A 394 8.38 23.25 38.45
N THR A 395 8.96 24.21 37.73
CA THR A 395 10.26 24.09 37.03
C THR A 395 11.41 23.75 37.98
N ALA A 396 11.33 24.11 39.26
CA ALA A 396 12.32 23.75 40.28
C ALA A 396 12.49 22.22 40.46
N THR A 397 11.53 21.41 40.02
CA THR A 397 11.63 19.94 40.03
C THR A 397 12.61 19.42 38.99
N LEU A 398 12.79 20.12 37.86
CA LEU A 398 13.69 19.73 36.77
C LEU A 398 15.17 19.71 37.19
N ALA A 399 15.56 20.53 38.17
CA ALA A 399 16.92 20.55 38.69
C ALA A 399 17.39 19.21 39.30
N LYS A 400 16.43 18.35 39.68
CA LYS A 400 16.71 16.99 40.21
C LYS A 400 16.59 15.90 39.15
N ALA A 401 16.07 16.22 37.98
CA ALA A 401 15.80 15.25 36.94
C ALA A 401 17.08 14.88 36.18
N THR A 402 17.19 13.62 35.76
CA THR A 402 18.27 13.10 34.92
C THR A 402 17.70 12.73 33.57
N GLY A 403 18.37 13.11 32.48
CA GLY A 403 17.98 12.70 31.13
C GLY A 403 18.47 11.30 30.78
N THR A 404 17.84 10.67 29.78
CA THR A 404 18.26 9.37 29.22
C THR A 404 19.17 9.51 28.00
N ILE A 405 19.57 10.74 27.66
CA ILE A 405 20.43 11.07 26.51
C ILE A 405 21.78 10.35 26.66
N ARG A 406 22.18 9.62 25.61
CA ARG A 406 23.36 8.75 25.63
C ARG A 406 24.61 9.38 25.02
N ASP A 407 24.49 10.56 24.41
CA ASP A 407 25.55 11.24 23.66
C ASP A 407 25.91 12.64 24.23
N GLU A 408 27.08 13.16 23.84
CA GLU A 408 27.49 14.55 24.10
C GLU A 408 27.01 15.44 22.93
N LEU A 409 25.91 16.18 23.13
CA LEU A 409 25.30 17.02 22.09
C LEU A 409 26.10 18.32 21.87
N ASP A 410 26.39 18.65 20.60
CA ASP A 410 27.09 19.88 20.22
C ASP A 410 26.09 21.01 19.90
N GLU A 411 25.48 21.59 20.94
CA GLU A 411 24.48 22.65 20.78
C GLU A 411 25.05 23.93 20.11
N LEU A 412 24.49 24.37 18.97
CA LEU A 412 24.85 25.59 18.22
C LEU A 412 23.82 26.72 18.37
N LEU A 413 22.53 26.39 18.31
CA LEU A 413 21.42 27.35 18.41
C LEU A 413 20.55 27.09 19.65
N SER A 414 20.07 28.18 20.24
CA SER A 414 19.09 28.13 21.32
C SER A 414 17.95 29.13 21.12
N LEU A 415 16.77 28.81 21.66
CA LEU A 415 15.55 29.61 21.56
C LEU A 415 15.16 30.19 22.92
N ASP A 416 14.70 31.44 22.92
CA ASP A 416 14.17 32.11 24.11
C ASP A 416 12.64 32.23 24.07
N ARG A 417 11.99 31.92 25.20
CA ARG A 417 10.54 32.04 25.42
C ARG A 417 9.72 31.38 24.31
N LEU A 418 9.89 30.07 24.19
CA LEU A 418 9.24 29.29 23.16
C LEU A 418 7.76 29.03 23.48
N ARG A 419 6.89 29.35 22.52
CA ARG A 419 5.52 28.83 22.44
C ARG A 419 5.40 27.92 21.24
N LEU A 420 4.97 26.70 21.47
CA LEU A 420 4.76 25.68 20.46
C LEU A 420 3.26 25.55 20.19
N LEU A 421 2.89 25.59 18.91
CA LEU A 421 1.58 25.15 18.43
C LEU A 421 1.76 23.95 17.52
N VAL A 422 0.95 22.92 17.72
CA VAL A 422 0.90 21.72 16.88
C VAL A 422 -0.47 21.67 16.23
N GLY A 423 -0.50 21.78 14.90
CA GLY A 423 -1.70 21.75 14.09
C GLY A 423 -1.97 20.35 13.54
N GLU A 424 -3.21 19.91 13.67
CA GLU A 424 -3.71 18.66 13.10
C GLU A 424 -5.06 18.90 12.39
N TRP A 425 -5.39 18.06 11.41
CA TRP A 425 -6.74 17.99 10.85
C TRP A 425 -7.34 16.60 11.05
N ILE A 426 -8.56 16.56 11.58
CA ILE A 426 -9.36 15.34 11.80
C ILE A 426 -10.73 15.56 11.17
N PRO A 427 -11.35 14.57 10.51
CA PRO A 427 -12.72 14.70 10.02
C PRO A 427 -13.68 15.03 11.16
N MET A 428 -14.13 16.30 11.19
CA MET A 428 -15.15 16.82 12.10
C MET A 428 -16.27 17.52 11.31
N GLY A 429 -17.40 17.72 11.96
CA GLY A 429 -18.46 18.63 11.54
C GLY A 429 -19.23 19.13 12.76
N ALA A 430 -20.15 20.09 12.56
CA ALA A 430 -20.86 20.76 13.65
C ALA A 430 -21.54 19.79 14.65
N ASN A 431 -22.17 18.72 14.17
CA ASN A 431 -22.81 17.72 15.04
C ASN A 431 -21.81 16.93 15.91
N GLN A 432 -20.58 16.76 15.43
CA GLN A 432 -19.54 16.05 16.17
C GLN A 432 -18.92 16.95 17.26
N VAL A 433 -18.82 18.27 17.00
CA VAL A 433 -18.47 19.27 18.01
C VAL A 433 -19.54 19.36 19.09
N LEU A 434 -20.82 19.36 18.71
CA LEU A 434 -21.93 19.32 19.67
C LEU A 434 -21.86 18.08 20.56
N SER A 435 -21.64 16.90 19.97
CA SER A 435 -21.47 15.64 20.72
C SER A 435 -20.23 15.67 21.63
N LEU A 436 -19.14 16.31 21.20
CA LEU A 436 -17.95 16.51 22.02
C LEU A 436 -18.24 17.43 23.21
N ASN A 437 -18.98 18.52 23.01
CA ASN A 437 -19.41 19.42 24.08
C ASN A 437 -20.31 18.73 25.10
N GLU A 438 -21.23 17.89 24.65
CA GLU A 438 -22.04 17.04 25.54
C GLU A 438 -21.16 16.05 26.32
N LYS A 439 -20.20 15.40 25.66
CA LYS A 439 -19.25 14.46 26.30
C LYS A 439 -18.38 15.14 27.35
N LEU A 440 -17.93 16.37 27.10
CA LEU A 440 -17.12 17.16 28.02
C LEU A 440 -17.91 17.76 29.19
N GLY A 441 -19.25 17.70 29.14
CA GLY A 441 -20.12 18.39 30.09
C GLY A 441 -19.97 19.91 30.02
N SER A 442 -19.63 20.47 28.85
CA SER A 442 -19.41 21.92 28.68
C SER A 442 -20.65 22.74 29.07
N THR A 443 -21.85 22.20 28.82
CA THR A 443 -23.14 22.81 29.17
C THR A 443 -23.54 22.57 30.63
N GLU A 444 -22.88 21.63 31.32
CA GLU A 444 -23.17 21.28 32.70
C GLU A 444 -22.42 22.19 33.69
N ARG A 445 -22.84 22.16 34.96
CA ARG A 445 -22.18 22.96 36.02
C ARG A 445 -20.79 22.46 36.38
N ILE A 446 -20.55 21.15 36.20
CA ILE A 446 -19.26 20.51 36.45
C ILE A 446 -18.69 20.17 35.08
N SER A 447 -17.91 21.10 34.54
CA SER A 447 -17.23 20.88 33.26
C SER A 447 -15.94 20.09 33.47
N GLY A 448 -15.65 19.17 32.55
CA GLY A 448 -14.42 18.38 32.55
C GLY A 448 -14.47 17.10 33.40
N GLY A 449 -13.31 16.46 33.56
CA GLY A 449 -13.18 15.15 34.22
C GLY A 449 -12.06 14.30 33.65
N TYR A 450 -12.02 13.03 34.05
CA TYR A 450 -11.13 12.02 33.46
C TYR A 450 -11.86 11.29 32.33
N PHE A 451 -11.19 11.13 31.20
CA PHE A 451 -11.72 10.47 30.01
C PHE A 451 -10.84 9.29 29.62
N THR A 452 -11.49 8.22 29.15
CA THR A 452 -10.87 7.00 28.61
C THR A 452 -11.51 6.65 27.27
N SER A 453 -10.73 5.99 26.40
CA SER A 453 -11.21 5.38 25.16
C SER A 453 -11.80 3.98 25.35
N GLU A 454 -11.62 3.35 26.53
CA GLU A 454 -12.14 2.00 26.77
C GLU A 454 -13.68 1.99 26.85
N MET A 455 -14.31 1.12 26.06
CA MET A 455 -15.76 0.94 26.08
C MET A 455 -16.18 0.07 27.26
N ASP A 456 -17.16 0.54 28.02
CA ASP A 456 -17.84 -0.26 29.02
C ASP A 456 -18.72 -1.33 28.32
N GLN A 457 -18.30 -2.59 28.42
CA GLN A 457 -19.02 -3.72 27.83
C GLN A 457 -20.24 -4.12 28.67
N ASP A 458 -20.27 -3.80 29.96
CA ASP A 458 -21.28 -4.25 30.92
C ASP A 458 -21.83 -3.08 31.76
N PRO A 459 -22.58 -2.13 31.15
CA PRO A 459 -23.08 -0.93 31.84
C PRO A 459 -24.09 -1.19 32.95
N SER A 460 -24.52 -2.46 33.09
CA SER A 460 -25.41 -2.89 34.18
C SER A 460 -24.69 -3.14 35.50
N ASN A 461 -23.36 -3.28 35.48
CA ASN A 461 -22.56 -3.52 36.68
C ASN A 461 -22.26 -2.19 37.39
N PRO A 462 -22.52 -2.05 38.71
CA PRO A 462 -22.23 -0.83 39.45
C PRO A 462 -20.74 -0.50 39.58
N CYS A 463 -19.83 -1.44 39.30
CA CYS A 463 -18.39 -1.22 39.37
C CYS A 463 -17.74 -1.38 38.00
N LEU A 464 -17.08 -0.32 37.54
CA LEU A 464 -16.19 -0.36 36.37
C LEU A 464 -14.75 -0.62 36.86
N GLN A 465 -14.14 -1.70 36.38
CA GLN A 465 -12.73 -1.98 36.60
C GLN A 465 -11.93 -1.33 35.47
N GLY A 466 -11.52 -0.07 35.66
CA GLY A 466 -10.68 0.67 34.72
C GLY A 466 -9.21 0.71 35.12
N LYS A 467 -8.31 0.87 34.16
CA LYS A 467 -6.92 1.28 34.42
C LYS A 467 -6.86 2.78 34.71
N VAL A 468 -5.97 3.18 35.61
CA VAL A 468 -5.73 4.60 35.95
C VAL A 468 -4.73 5.24 34.98
N ASP A 469 -3.88 4.42 34.37
CA ASP A 469 -2.85 4.82 33.42
C ASP A 469 -3.44 5.19 32.06
N GLY A 470 -2.94 6.25 31.43
CA GLY A 470 -3.42 6.76 30.13
C GLY A 470 -4.75 7.52 30.18
N LEU A 471 -5.21 7.91 31.37
CA LEU A 471 -6.40 8.75 31.52
C LEU A 471 -6.09 10.20 31.16
N THR A 472 -6.97 10.82 30.39
CA THR A 472 -6.87 12.25 30.05
C THR A 472 -7.76 13.06 30.98
N ARG A 473 -7.16 13.98 31.74
CA ARG A 473 -7.89 14.95 32.55
C ARG A 473 -8.16 16.20 31.70
N VAL A 474 -9.41 16.61 31.62
CA VAL A 474 -9.82 17.79 30.82
C VAL A 474 -10.47 18.86 31.70
N ASN A 475 -10.15 20.12 31.41
CA ASN A 475 -10.74 21.31 32.02
C ASN A 475 -11.18 22.31 30.93
N VAL A 476 -12.50 22.50 30.77
CA VAL A 476 -13.05 23.35 29.70
C VAL A 476 -12.85 24.83 30.01
N LEU A 477 -12.35 25.59 29.03
CA LEU A 477 -12.06 27.03 29.16
C LEU A 477 -13.14 27.91 28.51
N ASP A 478 -13.45 27.64 27.25
CA ASP A 478 -14.32 28.41 26.37
C ASP A 478 -14.95 27.44 25.35
N PHE A 479 -16.21 27.63 24.98
CA PHE A 479 -16.86 26.78 23.99
C PHE A 479 -17.99 27.49 23.27
N ASP A 480 -18.21 27.11 22.02
CA ASP A 480 -19.46 27.34 21.33
C ASP A 480 -20.12 25.99 21.04
N GLU A 481 -21.45 25.93 21.07
CA GLU A 481 -22.18 24.66 20.99
C GLU A 481 -21.88 23.92 19.68
N THR A 482 -21.67 24.67 18.59
CA THR A 482 -21.51 24.10 17.24
C THR A 482 -20.15 24.41 16.61
N ALA A 483 -19.56 25.58 16.85
CA ALA A 483 -18.39 26.02 16.10
C ALA A 483 -17.04 25.55 16.67
N TYR A 484 -16.83 25.58 17.99
CA TYR A 484 -15.53 25.21 18.58
C TYR A 484 -15.58 24.87 20.07
N VAL A 485 -14.52 24.22 20.57
CA VAL A 485 -14.29 23.99 22.01
C VAL A 485 -12.83 24.24 22.34
N ASN A 486 -12.59 24.99 23.41
CA ASN A 486 -11.27 25.25 24.00
C ASN A 486 -11.20 24.63 25.40
N PHE A 487 -10.19 23.80 25.64
CA PHE A 487 -9.99 23.17 26.94
C PHE A 487 -8.50 22.91 27.22
N GLU A 488 -8.17 22.72 28.49
CA GLU A 488 -6.86 22.24 28.93
C GLU A 488 -6.92 20.72 29.11
N ALA A 489 -5.87 20.02 28.70
CA ALA A 489 -5.74 18.58 28.88
C ALA A 489 -4.40 18.23 29.53
N GLU A 490 -4.43 17.25 30.43
CA GLU A 490 -3.27 16.66 31.11
C GLU A 490 -3.38 15.13 30.98
N VAL A 491 -2.31 14.47 30.54
CA VAL A 491 -2.26 13.00 30.46
C VAL A 491 -1.53 12.48 31.68
N SER A 492 -2.13 11.51 32.37
CA SER A 492 -1.53 10.91 33.55
C SER A 492 -0.87 9.58 33.18
N TYR A 493 0.46 9.52 33.23
CA TYR A 493 1.24 8.29 33.14
C TYR A 493 2.04 8.01 34.42
N GLU A 494 2.39 6.75 34.65
CA GLU A 494 3.44 6.37 35.60
C GLU A 494 4.83 6.50 34.93
N GLU A 495 5.54 7.60 35.21
CA GLU A 495 6.89 7.83 34.65
C GLU A 495 7.98 6.95 35.29
N GLU A 496 9.05 6.68 34.54
CA GLU A 496 10.23 6.01 35.05
C GLU A 496 10.94 6.83 36.15
N PRO A 497 11.57 6.17 37.14
CA PRO A 497 12.20 6.86 38.26
C PRO A 497 13.38 7.75 37.80
N GLY A 498 13.19 9.07 37.84
CA GLY A 498 14.23 10.07 37.54
C GLY A 498 13.90 11.01 36.38
N ILE A 499 12.88 10.67 35.58
CA ILE A 499 12.29 11.52 34.56
C ILE A 499 11.15 12.33 35.21
N VAL A 500 10.97 13.57 34.74
CA VAL A 500 9.89 14.46 35.19
C VAL A 500 9.31 15.12 33.95
N GLN A 501 8.09 14.75 33.58
CA GLN A 501 7.36 15.29 32.43
C GLN A 501 6.02 15.86 32.88
N ILE A 502 6.00 17.18 33.12
CA ILE A 502 4.77 17.86 33.51
C ILE A 502 4.22 18.55 32.26
N GLU A 503 3.30 17.86 31.60
CA GLU A 503 2.72 18.32 30.35
C GLU A 503 1.24 18.70 30.48
N ASN A 504 0.95 19.93 30.10
CA ASN A 504 -0.42 20.44 30.02
C ASN A 504 -0.64 21.08 28.64
N PHE A 505 -1.60 20.56 27.89
CA PHE A 505 -1.96 21.06 26.56
C PHE A 505 -3.12 22.05 26.63
N GLY A 506 -3.01 23.16 25.90
CA GLY A 506 -4.17 23.94 25.48
C GLY A 506 -4.70 23.38 24.16
N VAL A 507 -5.93 22.86 24.15
CA VAL A 507 -6.52 22.23 22.97
C VAL A 507 -7.66 23.10 22.44
N HIS A 508 -7.59 23.43 21.15
CA HIS A 508 -8.68 24.02 20.39
C HIS A 508 -9.19 23.01 19.36
N VAL A 509 -10.50 22.80 19.31
CA VAL A 509 -11.18 21.96 18.32
C VAL A 509 -12.20 22.81 17.59
N SER A 510 -12.11 22.87 16.25
CA SER A 510 -13.04 23.61 15.38
C SER A 510 -14.00 22.68 14.63
N GLU A 511 -15.18 23.19 14.23
CA GLU A 511 -16.13 22.53 13.34
C GLU A 511 -15.53 22.11 11.99
N GLU A 512 -14.53 22.85 11.51
CA GLU A 512 -13.83 22.54 10.26
C GLU A 512 -12.93 21.30 10.37
N GLY A 513 -12.78 20.74 11.58
CA GLY A 513 -11.84 19.66 11.86
C GLY A 513 -10.41 20.10 12.03
N PHE A 514 -10.17 21.41 12.20
CA PHE A 514 -8.87 21.92 12.59
C PHE A 514 -8.68 21.79 14.11
N LEU A 515 -7.61 21.11 14.51
CA LEU A 515 -7.20 20.98 15.90
C LEU A 515 -5.86 21.67 16.12
N VAL A 516 -5.76 22.40 17.23
CA VAL A 516 -4.50 23.02 17.66
C VAL A 516 -4.21 22.59 19.09
N TYR A 517 -3.01 22.06 19.29
CA TYR A 517 -2.43 21.82 20.61
C TYR A 517 -1.37 22.88 20.86
N GLY A 518 -1.56 23.71 21.87
CA GLY A 518 -0.60 24.75 22.21
C GLY A 518 -0.03 24.55 23.61
N LEU A 519 1.28 24.77 23.72
CA LEU A 519 2.02 24.72 24.97
C LEU A 519 3.15 25.77 24.96
N THR A 520 3.44 26.36 26.12
CA THR A 520 4.67 27.11 26.35
C THR A 520 5.66 26.21 27.07
N VAL A 521 6.90 26.19 26.59
CA VAL A 521 7.97 25.44 27.26
C VAL A 521 8.55 26.36 28.34
N ASP A 522 8.22 26.06 29.60
CA ASP A 522 8.68 26.85 30.75
C ASP A 522 10.09 26.43 31.19
N GLY A 523 10.44 25.15 31.04
CA GLY A 523 11.79 24.64 31.32
C GLY A 523 12.06 23.31 30.63
N LEU A 524 13.33 23.07 30.31
CA LEU A 524 13.81 21.88 29.61
C LEU A 524 15.17 21.48 30.16
N MET A 525 15.27 20.25 30.67
CA MET A 525 16.46 19.71 31.32
C MET A 525 17.05 20.67 32.37
N LYS A 526 18.22 21.26 32.09
CA LYS A 526 18.95 22.16 33.00
C LYS A 526 18.49 23.62 32.88
N SER A 527 17.74 23.99 31.83
CA SER A 527 17.19 25.33 31.68
C SER A 527 15.88 25.46 32.45
N VAL A 528 15.85 26.37 33.43
CA VAL A 528 14.72 26.57 34.37
C VAL A 528 13.92 27.84 34.04
N ASP A 529 14.53 28.80 33.33
CA ASP A 529 13.98 30.15 33.13
C ASP A 529 13.29 30.33 31.76
N GLY A 530 13.12 29.26 30.97
CA GLY A 530 12.50 29.32 29.64
C GLY A 530 13.35 30.02 28.56
N ASP A 531 14.60 30.34 28.90
CA ASP A 531 15.61 30.93 28.01
C ASP A 531 16.69 29.89 27.69
N ASN A 532 17.41 30.06 26.58
CA ASN A 532 18.44 29.12 26.10
C ASN A 532 17.95 27.67 25.96
N LEU A 533 16.82 27.47 25.28
CA LEU A 533 16.33 26.13 24.94
C LEU A 533 17.08 25.61 23.70
N SER A 534 17.91 24.58 23.87
CA SER A 534 18.62 23.89 22.79
C SER A 534 17.67 23.23 21.79
N LEU A 535 17.98 23.29 20.49
CA LEU A 535 17.17 22.66 19.44
C LEU A 535 17.17 21.12 19.53
N ASP A 536 18.27 20.48 19.91
CA ASP A 536 18.36 19.01 19.98
C ASP A 536 17.45 18.40 21.06
N ASN A 537 17.36 19.06 22.22
CA ASN A 537 16.42 18.65 23.27
C ASN A 537 14.97 18.95 22.87
N LEU A 538 14.75 20.00 22.07
CA LEU A 538 13.43 20.33 21.55
C LEU A 538 12.96 19.29 20.52
N ALA A 539 13.84 18.77 19.67
CA ALA A 539 13.51 17.70 18.72
C ALA A 539 12.99 16.44 19.45
N ARG A 540 13.56 16.10 20.62
CA ARG A 540 13.10 15.00 21.48
C ARG A 540 11.74 15.29 22.10
N LEU A 541 11.55 16.49 22.67
CA LEU A 541 10.27 16.95 23.21
C LEU A 541 9.14 16.90 22.16
N LEU A 542 9.42 17.23 20.89
CA LEU A 542 8.41 17.21 19.82
C LEU A 542 7.86 15.82 19.52
N ARG A 543 8.66 14.77 19.73
CA ARG A 543 8.21 13.39 19.54
C ARG A 543 7.22 12.98 20.63
N ASP A 544 7.49 13.37 21.87
CA ASP A 544 6.63 13.09 23.03
C ASP A 544 5.33 13.89 22.92
N VAL A 545 5.42 15.22 22.73
CA VAL A 545 4.29 16.10 22.41
C VAL A 545 3.46 15.53 21.25
N GLY A 546 4.12 15.00 20.22
CA GLY A 546 3.49 14.40 19.06
C GLY A 546 2.67 13.14 19.38
N SER A 547 3.17 12.26 20.25
CA SER A 547 2.45 11.04 20.67
C SER A 547 1.34 11.37 21.66
N ASP A 548 1.63 12.17 22.68
CA ASP A 548 0.70 12.44 23.79
C ASP A 548 -0.48 13.30 23.36
N SER A 549 -0.26 14.30 22.51
CA SER A 549 -1.39 15.04 21.91
C SER A 549 -2.28 14.14 21.04
N SER A 550 -1.74 13.05 20.48
CA SER A 550 -2.56 12.05 19.78
C SER A 550 -3.38 11.19 20.73
N GLU A 551 -2.83 10.82 21.88
CA GLU A 551 -3.55 10.08 22.92
C GLU A 551 -4.68 10.91 23.54
N VAL A 552 -4.41 12.17 23.89
CA VAL A 552 -5.39 13.14 24.42
C VAL A 552 -6.64 13.16 23.56
N ILE A 553 -6.48 13.36 22.25
CA ILE A 553 -7.64 13.46 21.38
C ILE A 553 -8.26 12.09 21.13
N ASN A 554 -7.48 11.01 21.05
CA ASN A 554 -8.01 9.67 20.80
C ASN A 554 -9.01 9.23 21.88
N ASN A 555 -8.78 9.61 23.15
CA ASN A 555 -9.71 9.39 24.27
C ASN A 555 -11.00 10.22 24.15
N LEU A 556 -10.95 11.35 23.45
CA LEU A 556 -12.10 12.25 23.25
C LEU A 556 -12.92 11.93 22.00
N LEU A 557 -12.29 11.38 20.95
CA LEU A 557 -12.95 11.03 19.70
C LEU A 557 -14.05 9.96 19.85
N THR A 558 -14.96 9.96 18.88
CA THR A 558 -15.95 8.90 18.71
C THR A 558 -15.35 7.66 18.04
N GLU A 559 -15.93 6.49 18.24
CA GLU A 559 -15.51 5.23 17.58
C GLU A 559 -15.50 5.37 16.05
N HIS A 560 -16.51 6.06 15.50
CA HIS A 560 -16.58 6.33 14.07
C HIS A 560 -15.37 7.15 13.57
N GLN A 561 -15.02 8.23 14.27
CA GLN A 561 -13.84 9.05 13.93
C GLN A 561 -12.53 8.27 14.06
N GLN A 562 -12.42 7.42 15.08
CA GLN A 562 -11.27 6.51 15.22
C GLN A 562 -11.18 5.55 14.04
N ALA A 563 -12.30 5.00 13.55
CA ALA A 563 -12.32 4.15 12.36
C ALA A 563 -11.85 4.91 11.09
N LEU A 564 -12.27 6.17 10.91
CA LEU A 564 -11.79 7.03 9.82
C LEU A 564 -10.27 7.27 9.89
N LEU A 565 -9.75 7.54 11.08
CA LEU A 565 -8.32 7.74 11.29
C LEU A 565 -7.52 6.44 11.12
N ASN A 566 -8.02 5.32 11.64
CA ASN A 566 -7.41 4.00 11.47
C ASN A 566 -7.30 3.62 9.99
N LEU A 567 -8.31 3.95 9.19
CA LEU A 567 -8.31 3.73 7.75
C LEU A 567 -7.26 4.59 7.05
N THR A 568 -7.14 5.87 7.40
CA THR A 568 -6.20 6.79 6.73
C THR A 568 -4.75 6.48 7.08
N TYR A 569 -4.48 6.11 8.33
CA TYR A 569 -3.14 5.81 8.84
C TYR A 569 -2.82 4.31 8.93
N MET A 570 -3.62 3.43 8.33
CA MET A 570 -3.35 1.98 8.22
C MET A 570 -3.15 1.29 9.58
N GLY A 571 -3.91 1.70 10.59
CA GLY A 571 -3.80 1.20 11.96
C GLY A 571 -2.61 1.77 12.75
N SER A 572 -1.93 2.81 12.27
CA SER A 572 -0.90 3.56 13.00
C SER A 572 -1.45 4.91 13.48
N THR A 573 -2.53 4.88 14.25
CA THR A 573 -3.31 6.06 14.67
C THR A 573 -2.60 6.98 15.66
N MET A 574 -1.60 6.48 16.39
CA MET A 574 -0.83 7.32 17.31
C MET A 574 0.25 8.15 16.59
N ASP A 575 0.80 7.63 15.49
CA ASP A 575 1.95 8.23 14.78
C ASP A 575 1.52 9.21 13.66
N ARG A 576 0.55 10.11 13.92
CA ARG A 576 -0.06 10.99 12.90
C ARG A 576 0.85 12.15 12.49
N GLU A 577 0.79 12.53 11.21
CA GLU A 577 1.53 13.69 10.68
C GLU A 577 0.90 14.98 11.22
N LYS A 578 1.72 15.85 11.82
CA LYS A 578 1.30 17.12 12.42
C LYS A 578 2.19 18.25 11.91
N PHE A 579 1.65 19.47 11.90
CA PHE A 579 2.39 20.65 11.49
C PHE A 579 2.74 21.51 12.71
N ASN A 580 4.03 21.70 12.95
CA ASN A 580 4.52 22.37 14.15
C ASN A 580 4.86 23.85 13.87
N VAL A 581 4.40 24.76 14.71
CA VAL A 581 4.73 26.19 14.63
C VAL A 581 5.39 26.64 15.93
N PHE A 582 6.55 27.27 15.80
CA PHE A 582 7.34 27.77 16.91
C PHE A 582 7.27 29.29 16.92
N PHE A 583 6.70 29.86 17.97
CA PHE A 583 6.81 31.28 18.28
C PHE A 583 7.94 31.47 19.27
N THR A 584 8.95 32.23 18.88
CA THR A 584 10.11 32.55 19.71
C THR A 584 10.35 34.05 19.73
N SER A 585 10.89 34.54 20.85
CA SER A 585 11.30 35.94 20.97
C SER A 585 12.66 36.20 20.33
N ARG A 586 13.56 35.21 20.39
CA ARG A 586 14.94 35.32 19.90
C ARG A 586 15.52 33.94 19.57
N ILE A 587 16.33 33.89 18.51
CA ILE A 587 17.20 32.76 18.17
C ILE A 587 18.62 33.20 18.50
N ASN A 588 19.27 32.51 19.44
CA ASN A 588 20.64 32.79 19.89
C ASN A 588 21.60 31.83 19.20
N LYS A 589 22.76 32.34 18.77
CA LYS A 589 23.90 31.54 18.29
C LYS A 589 24.96 31.46 19.38
N LYS A 590 25.53 30.28 19.60
CA LYS A 590 26.63 30.10 20.56
C LYS A 590 27.80 31.03 20.22
N GLY A 591 28.14 31.90 21.17
CA GLY A 591 29.26 32.85 21.04
C GLY A 591 28.94 34.19 20.38
N GLN A 592 27.68 34.47 20.02
CA GLN A 592 27.24 35.78 19.52
C GLN A 592 26.00 36.27 20.27
N GLU A 593 26.03 37.53 20.75
CA GLU A 593 24.90 38.15 21.46
C GLU A 593 23.90 38.84 20.50
N GLU A 594 24.32 39.14 19.27
CA GLU A 594 23.48 39.73 18.23
C GLU A 594 22.67 38.65 17.51
N MET A 595 21.42 38.99 17.18
CA MET A 595 20.54 38.08 16.44
C MET A 595 21.00 37.95 15.00
N SER A 596 21.35 36.73 14.59
CA SER A 596 21.82 36.44 13.23
C SER A 596 20.72 36.68 12.19
N MET A 597 21.14 37.10 10.99
CA MET A 597 20.21 37.33 9.89
C MET A 597 19.72 36.01 9.31
N ALA A 598 18.52 36.00 8.70
CA ALA A 598 17.95 34.79 8.10
C ALA A 598 18.85 34.09 7.06
N HIS A 599 19.75 34.82 6.39
CA HIS A 599 20.69 34.22 5.43
C HIS A 599 21.93 33.60 6.08
N GLU A 600 22.21 33.93 7.34
CA GLU A 600 23.33 33.35 8.11
C GLU A 600 22.88 32.05 8.76
N LEU A 601 21.59 31.94 9.11
CA LEU A 601 20.99 30.72 9.63
C LEU A 601 20.70 29.67 8.54
N LEU A 602 20.66 30.08 7.27
CA LEU A 602 20.31 29.24 6.11
C LEU A 602 21.48 29.20 5.13
N ASP A 603 22.61 28.73 5.62
CA ASP A 603 23.88 28.60 4.90
C ASP A 603 24.10 27.19 4.31
N MET A 604 23.17 26.25 4.52
CA MET A 604 23.31 24.82 4.22
C MET A 604 24.46 24.16 4.99
N GLU A 605 24.82 24.69 6.16
CA GLU A 605 25.80 24.09 7.07
C GLU A 605 25.12 23.68 8.38
N ASP A 606 25.89 23.50 9.44
CA ASP A 606 25.45 22.96 10.74
C ASP A 606 24.25 23.70 11.36
N GLN A 607 24.15 25.01 11.15
CA GLN A 607 23.04 25.82 11.69
C GLN A 607 21.70 25.47 11.05
N GLU A 608 21.70 25.30 9.72
CA GLU A 608 20.52 24.89 8.98
C GLU A 608 20.15 23.44 9.33
N ASN A 609 21.16 22.59 9.56
CA ASN A 609 20.96 21.20 9.97
C ASN A 609 20.23 21.09 11.31
N GLU A 610 20.55 21.90 12.33
CA GLU A 610 19.78 21.94 13.58
C GLU A 610 18.34 22.42 13.38
N ILE A 611 18.12 23.45 12.57
CA ILE A 611 16.76 23.91 12.25
C ILE A 611 15.97 22.82 11.51
N ARG A 612 16.64 22.08 10.61
CA ARG A 612 16.07 20.96 9.83
C ARG A 612 15.59 19.83 10.73
N GLN A 613 16.22 19.60 11.89
CA GLN A 613 15.76 18.60 12.86
C GLN A 613 14.32 18.84 13.34
N ILE A 614 13.92 20.12 13.46
CA ILE A 614 12.65 20.52 14.07
C ILE A 614 11.58 20.81 13.01
N VAL A 615 11.96 21.54 11.97
CA VAL A 615 11.05 22.06 10.94
C VAL A 615 10.99 21.12 9.71
N GLY A 616 11.85 20.09 9.68
CA GLY A 616 12.10 19.27 8.51
C GLY A 616 12.87 20.04 7.45
N GLU A 617 12.81 19.56 6.20
CA GLU A 617 13.43 20.23 5.05
C GLU A 617 13.01 21.71 4.97
N VAL A 618 13.98 22.64 4.98
CA VAL A 618 13.71 24.08 4.95
C VAL A 618 13.34 24.50 3.52
N GLU A 619 12.15 25.09 3.35
CA GLU A 619 11.67 25.56 2.04
C GLU A 619 12.14 26.99 1.77
N CYS A 620 12.01 27.87 2.76
CA CYS A 620 12.40 29.26 2.63
C CYS A 620 12.56 29.97 3.99
N GLY A 621 13.48 30.93 4.05
CA GLY A 621 13.58 31.89 5.15
C GLY A 621 13.49 33.32 4.64
N PHE A 622 12.69 34.14 5.32
CA PHE A 622 12.49 35.53 4.98
C PHE A 622 12.65 36.44 6.19
N GLN A 623 13.32 37.57 5.96
CA GLN A 623 13.34 38.67 6.90
C GLN A 623 12.09 39.54 6.71
N LEU A 624 11.26 39.68 7.74
CA LEU A 624 10.02 40.46 7.68
C LEU A 624 10.26 41.96 7.87
N SER A 625 11.08 42.34 8.84
CA SER A 625 11.43 43.74 9.16
C SER A 625 12.95 43.99 9.13
N ARG A 626 13.37 45.26 9.18
CA ARG A 626 14.79 45.59 9.42
C ARG A 626 15.23 45.26 10.84
N ASP A 627 14.26 45.22 11.76
CA ASP A 627 14.42 44.92 13.16
C ASP A 627 14.03 43.45 13.37
N ASP A 628 14.98 42.58 13.72
CA ASP A 628 14.88 41.27 14.40
C ASP A 628 13.73 40.28 14.08
N GLU A 629 12.94 40.46 13.00
CA GLU A 629 11.80 39.60 12.66
C GLU A 629 12.12 38.63 11.52
N ILE A 630 12.09 37.34 11.83
CA ILE A 630 12.47 36.26 10.92
C ILE A 630 11.35 35.23 10.84
N VAL A 631 11.09 34.74 9.63
CA VAL A 631 10.22 33.58 9.40
C VAL A 631 11.04 32.53 8.67
N ILE A 632 11.00 31.30 9.17
CA ILE A 632 11.56 30.12 8.51
C ILE A 632 10.41 29.14 8.30
N ILE A 633 10.18 28.75 7.04
CA ILE A 633 9.15 27.80 6.65
C ILE A 633 9.86 26.53 6.19
N GLY A 634 9.49 25.40 6.77
CA GLY A 634 9.93 24.09 6.32
C GLY A 634 8.76 23.17 6.00
N SER A 635 9.09 21.92 5.69
CA SER A 635 8.15 20.91 5.23
C SER A 635 7.16 20.45 6.31
N THR A 636 7.61 20.31 7.56
CA THR A 636 6.81 19.82 8.70
C THR A 636 6.54 20.90 9.76
N GLY A 637 7.07 22.11 9.58
CA GLY A 637 6.79 23.20 10.50
C GLY A 637 7.15 24.59 10.02
N MET A 638 7.03 25.57 10.92
CA MET A 638 7.42 26.95 10.71
C MET A 638 7.93 27.60 12.00
N ILE A 639 9.01 28.37 11.91
CA ILE A 639 9.50 29.19 13.02
C ILE A 639 9.18 30.66 12.71
N LEU A 640 8.48 31.32 13.63
CA LEU A 640 8.32 32.77 13.63
C LEU A 640 9.09 33.35 14.82
N CYS A 641 10.07 34.18 14.52
CA CYS A 641 10.77 34.97 15.53
C CYS A 641 10.30 36.42 15.49
N SER A 642 9.67 36.87 16.57
CA SER A 642 9.29 38.28 16.76
C SER A 642 9.04 38.57 18.24
N LYS A 643 9.35 39.80 18.67
CA LYS A 643 8.99 40.30 20.00
C LYS A 643 7.48 40.48 20.16
N GLU A 644 6.75 40.65 19.05
CA GLU A 644 5.30 40.89 19.01
C GLU A 644 4.56 39.76 18.25
N CYS A 645 4.73 38.51 18.69
CA CYS A 645 4.12 37.34 18.06
C CYS A 645 2.58 37.44 17.92
N GLU A 646 1.90 38.10 18.86
CA GLU A 646 0.43 38.23 18.89
C GLU A 646 -0.15 38.86 17.62
N LYS A 647 0.59 39.76 16.97
CA LYS A 647 0.12 40.41 15.73
C LYS A 647 0.03 39.41 14.57
N PHE A 648 0.90 38.41 14.54
CA PHE A 648 1.00 37.46 13.43
C PHE A 648 0.12 36.22 13.63
N GLU A 649 -0.38 35.97 14.85
CA GLU A 649 -1.19 34.79 15.21
C GLU A 649 -2.30 34.47 14.19
N PRO A 650 -3.20 35.39 13.78
CA PRO A 650 -4.33 35.05 12.90
C PRO A 650 -3.89 34.48 11.54
N LEU A 651 -2.86 35.09 10.94
CA LEU A 651 -2.35 34.70 9.63
C LEU A 651 -1.62 33.35 9.69
N VAL A 652 -0.87 33.14 10.77
CA VAL A 652 -0.14 31.89 11.02
C VAL A 652 -1.11 30.74 11.29
N LEU A 653 -2.19 30.98 12.04
CA LEU A 653 -3.21 29.97 12.30
C LEU A 653 -3.94 29.55 11.03
N GLN A 654 -4.27 30.52 10.17
CA GLN A 654 -4.86 30.22 8.86
C GLN A 654 -3.92 29.39 7.98
N TYR A 655 -2.63 29.73 7.96
CA TYR A 655 -1.62 28.97 7.24
C TYR A 655 -1.46 27.54 7.81
N MET A 656 -1.37 27.40 9.13
CA MET A 656 -1.30 26.11 9.82
C MET A 656 -2.52 25.24 9.48
N SER A 657 -3.71 25.83 9.47
CA SER A 657 -4.96 25.16 9.12
C SER A 657 -4.95 24.63 7.67
N MET A 658 -4.37 25.39 6.72
CA MET A 658 -4.20 24.91 5.35
C MET A 658 -3.13 23.81 5.26
N LYS A 659 -2.02 23.94 5.99
CA LYS A 659 -0.92 22.97 6.00
C LYS A 659 -1.30 21.64 6.67
N SER A 660 -2.10 21.65 7.73
CA SER A 660 -2.59 20.41 8.36
C SER A 660 -3.51 19.63 7.40
N ARG A 661 -4.40 20.32 6.67
CA ARG A 661 -5.20 19.71 5.59
C ARG A 661 -4.32 19.18 4.46
N GLU A 662 -3.25 19.90 4.10
CA GLU A 662 -2.28 19.43 3.12
C GLU A 662 -1.67 18.08 3.53
N LEU A 663 -1.13 17.98 4.74
CA LEU A 663 -0.54 16.74 5.26
C LEU A 663 -1.57 15.59 5.25
N PHE A 664 -2.79 15.86 5.70
CA PHE A 664 -3.85 14.86 5.71
C PHE A 664 -4.21 14.37 4.29
N ILE A 665 -4.27 15.27 3.30
CA ILE A 665 -4.48 14.92 1.88
C ILE A 665 -3.37 13.99 1.37
N HIS A 666 -2.11 14.19 1.80
CA HIS A 666 -1.01 13.30 1.41
C HIS A 666 -1.23 11.89 2.00
N ALA A 667 -1.64 11.78 3.25
CA ALA A 667 -1.97 10.51 3.89
C ALA A 667 -3.12 9.77 3.18
N LEU A 668 -4.22 10.47 2.90
CA LEU A 668 -5.38 9.91 2.21
C LEU A 668 -5.05 9.48 0.76
N TYR A 669 -4.16 10.23 0.08
CA TYR A 669 -3.68 9.85 -1.25
C TYR A 669 -2.86 8.55 -1.22
N ARG A 670 -1.96 8.38 -0.23
CA ARG A 670 -1.24 7.12 -0.02
C ARG A 670 -2.21 5.95 0.22
N ARG A 671 -3.27 6.16 1.02
CA ARG A 671 -4.31 5.14 1.26
C ARG A 671 -5.05 4.72 -0.01
N THR A 672 -5.38 5.68 -0.88
CA THR A 672 -6.07 5.41 -2.14
C THR A 672 -5.29 4.41 -3.01
N PHE A 673 -3.96 4.53 -3.06
CA PHE A 673 -3.14 3.60 -3.84
C PHE A 673 -3.08 2.19 -3.27
N VAL A 674 -3.07 2.04 -1.94
CA VAL A 674 -3.14 0.72 -1.31
C VAL A 674 -4.44 0.02 -1.68
N ILE A 675 -5.54 0.75 -1.76
CA ILE A 675 -6.84 0.20 -2.17
C ILE A 675 -6.84 -0.22 -3.65
N ILE A 676 -6.20 0.55 -4.52
CA ILE A 676 -6.02 0.16 -5.93
C ILE A 676 -5.23 -1.15 -6.02
N ASP A 677 -4.21 -1.36 -5.19
CA ASP A 677 -3.48 -2.62 -5.14
C ASP A 677 -4.31 -3.78 -4.61
N SER A 678 -5.14 -3.55 -3.58
CA SER A 678 -6.09 -4.56 -3.10
C SER A 678 -7.12 -4.93 -4.18
N LEU A 679 -7.55 -3.99 -5.02
CA LEU A 679 -8.42 -4.30 -6.18
C LEU A 679 -7.71 -5.18 -7.21
N ARG A 680 -6.42 -4.93 -7.48
CA ARG A 680 -5.61 -5.80 -8.36
C ARG A 680 -5.39 -7.18 -7.78
N GLU A 681 -5.22 -7.29 -6.47
CA GLU A 681 -5.13 -8.59 -5.78
C GLU A 681 -6.45 -9.36 -5.92
N ILE A 682 -7.60 -8.71 -5.72
CA ILE A 682 -8.92 -9.29 -5.96
C ILE A 682 -9.04 -9.74 -7.42
N GLU A 683 -8.60 -8.93 -8.38
CA GLU A 683 -8.60 -9.30 -9.80
C GLU A 683 -7.76 -10.57 -10.05
N GLN A 684 -6.57 -10.67 -9.46
CA GLN A 684 -5.71 -11.85 -9.57
C GLN A 684 -6.40 -13.09 -8.96
N LEU A 685 -6.98 -12.96 -7.77
CA LEU A 685 -7.73 -14.05 -7.12
C LEU A 685 -8.95 -14.49 -7.96
N ILE A 686 -9.64 -13.54 -8.61
CA ILE A 686 -10.75 -13.83 -9.53
C ILE A 686 -10.26 -14.59 -10.76
N ARG A 687 -9.07 -14.25 -11.31
CA ARG A 687 -8.49 -15.00 -12.42
C ARG A 687 -8.09 -16.42 -12.01
N ASP A 688 -7.57 -16.57 -10.80
CA ASP A 688 -7.09 -17.86 -10.25
C ASP A 688 -8.18 -18.62 -9.45
N HIS A 689 -9.46 -18.29 -9.64
CA HIS A 689 -10.57 -18.84 -8.85
C HIS A 689 -10.82 -20.35 -9.03
N ASP A 690 -10.29 -20.94 -10.10
CA ASP A 690 -10.37 -22.37 -10.38
C ASP A 690 -9.24 -23.17 -9.68
N ALA A 691 -8.15 -22.50 -9.28
CA ALA A 691 -6.99 -23.17 -8.67
C ALA A 691 -7.20 -23.50 -7.19
N ASP A 692 -7.80 -22.57 -6.42
CA ASP A 692 -8.08 -22.79 -5.00
C ASP A 692 -9.58 -22.59 -4.68
N PRO A 693 -10.27 -23.58 -4.07
CA PRO A 693 -11.69 -23.48 -3.74
C PRO A 693 -11.98 -22.47 -2.61
N ASN A 694 -10.98 -22.11 -1.80
CA ASN A 694 -11.13 -21.13 -0.72
C ASN A 694 -11.08 -19.67 -1.24
N ASN A 695 -10.62 -19.44 -2.47
CA ASN A 695 -10.46 -18.10 -3.02
C ASN A 695 -11.79 -17.36 -3.16
N ILE A 696 -12.92 -18.05 -3.34
CA ILE A 696 -14.23 -17.37 -3.44
C ILE A 696 -14.62 -16.72 -2.12
N PHE A 697 -14.35 -17.39 -0.99
CA PHE A 697 -14.65 -16.81 0.32
C PHE A 697 -13.73 -15.62 0.60
N THR A 698 -12.44 -15.74 0.29
CA THR A 698 -11.49 -14.64 0.46
C THR A 698 -11.81 -13.46 -0.46
N ILE A 699 -12.17 -13.69 -1.72
CA ILE A 699 -12.64 -12.66 -2.66
C ILE A 699 -13.85 -11.92 -2.08
N ARG A 700 -14.85 -12.63 -1.55
CA ARG A 700 -16.03 -11.98 -0.96
C ARG A 700 -15.70 -11.15 0.27
N SER A 701 -14.86 -11.67 1.16
CA SER A 701 -14.39 -10.93 2.34
C SER A 701 -13.65 -9.67 1.91
N LEU A 702 -12.64 -9.81 1.03
CA LEU A 702 -11.83 -8.69 0.54
C LEU A 702 -12.67 -7.65 -0.21
N ILE A 703 -13.63 -8.06 -1.04
CA ILE A 703 -14.57 -7.13 -1.70
C ILE A 703 -15.39 -6.38 -0.65
N SER A 704 -15.87 -7.06 0.39
CA SER A 704 -16.63 -6.42 1.47
C SER A 704 -15.79 -5.38 2.22
N ASP A 705 -14.56 -5.75 2.58
CA ASP A 705 -13.62 -4.89 3.31
C ASP A 705 -13.25 -3.66 2.47
N VAL A 706 -12.88 -3.86 1.20
CA VAL A 706 -12.56 -2.76 0.27
C VAL A 706 -13.79 -1.89 -0.02
N THR A 707 -15.00 -2.46 -0.05
CA THR A 707 -16.24 -1.68 -0.19
C THR A 707 -16.43 -0.73 0.99
N ALA A 708 -16.28 -1.24 2.22
CA ALA A 708 -16.36 -0.43 3.43
C ALA A 708 -15.30 0.67 3.42
N ASP A 709 -14.07 0.33 3.05
CA ASP A 709 -12.95 1.28 2.97
C ASP A 709 -13.23 2.44 1.97
N ILE A 710 -13.74 2.13 0.78
CA ILE A 710 -14.05 3.16 -0.24
C ILE A 710 -15.17 4.08 0.21
N ILE A 711 -16.17 3.56 0.94
CA ILE A 711 -17.26 4.37 1.49
C ILE A 711 -16.72 5.39 2.49
N LEU A 712 -15.93 4.92 3.46
CA LEU A 712 -15.34 5.77 4.50
C LEU A 712 -14.37 6.81 3.91
N MET A 713 -13.55 6.45 2.92
CA MET A 713 -12.69 7.43 2.24
C MET A 713 -13.47 8.52 1.52
N ARG A 714 -14.63 8.18 0.94
CA ARG A 714 -15.48 9.15 0.26
C ARG A 714 -16.08 10.15 1.27
N GLU A 715 -16.46 9.66 2.44
CA GLU A 715 -16.92 10.48 3.54
C GLU A 715 -15.82 11.44 4.02
N ILE A 716 -14.61 10.94 4.27
CA ILE A 716 -13.44 11.78 4.62
C ILE A 716 -13.17 12.84 3.56
N GLN A 717 -13.21 12.48 2.28
CA GLN A 717 -13.04 13.44 1.18
C GLN A 717 -14.10 14.53 1.22
N SER A 718 -15.32 14.21 1.64
CA SER A 718 -16.43 15.15 1.73
C SER A 718 -16.22 16.11 2.89
N TYR A 719 -15.81 15.61 4.07
CA TYR A 719 -15.39 16.45 5.20
C TYR A 719 -14.22 17.38 4.83
N LEU A 720 -13.21 16.89 4.11
CA LEU A 720 -12.10 17.73 3.64
C LEU A 720 -12.57 18.86 2.72
N LEU A 721 -13.52 18.57 1.83
CA LEU A 721 -14.05 19.58 0.91
C LEU A 721 -14.88 20.64 1.64
N GLU A 722 -15.71 20.23 2.60
CA GLU A 722 -16.50 21.13 3.43
C GLU A 722 -15.62 21.99 4.35
N SER A 723 -14.50 21.43 4.82
CA SER A 723 -13.56 22.16 5.66
C SER A 723 -12.80 23.28 4.93
N LEU A 724 -12.80 23.33 3.60
CA LEU A 724 -12.15 24.41 2.85
C LEU A 724 -13.07 25.63 2.80
N THR A 725 -13.01 26.45 3.84
CA THR A 725 -13.66 27.77 3.88
C THR A 725 -12.84 28.82 3.12
N ASP A 726 -13.52 29.86 2.63
CA ASP A 726 -12.83 31.00 2.01
C ASP A 726 -11.96 31.70 3.06
N PRO A 727 -10.72 32.08 2.70
CA PRO A 727 -9.81 32.68 3.65
C PRO A 727 -10.37 34.00 4.18
N VAL A 728 -10.50 34.12 5.51
CA VAL A 728 -10.98 35.34 6.17
C VAL A 728 -10.06 36.51 5.80
N SER A 729 -10.65 37.63 5.36
CA SER A 729 -9.91 38.85 5.07
C SER A 729 -9.42 39.51 6.37
N ILE A 730 -8.14 39.31 6.69
CA ILE A 730 -7.51 39.93 7.86
C ILE A 730 -7.13 41.39 7.51
N ASN A 731 -7.40 42.33 8.42
CA ASN A 731 -6.94 43.71 8.28
C ASN A 731 -5.41 43.74 8.39
N LEU A 732 -4.74 43.96 7.25
CA LEU A 732 -3.27 43.98 7.15
C LEU A 732 -2.72 45.33 7.61
N GLU A 733 -2.52 45.51 8.91
CA GLU A 733 -1.81 46.67 9.44
C GLU A 733 -0.31 46.37 9.57
N GLY A 734 0.53 47.07 8.81
CA GLY A 734 1.99 47.01 8.92
C GLY A 734 2.75 46.38 7.75
N LYS A 735 3.99 46.84 7.54
CA LYS A 735 4.87 46.39 6.43
C LYS A 735 5.30 44.93 6.58
N ALA A 736 5.53 44.47 7.81
CA ALA A 736 5.91 43.08 8.11
C ALA A 736 4.74 42.13 7.83
N MET A 737 3.53 42.44 8.30
CA MET A 737 2.33 41.63 8.04
C MET A 737 1.98 41.56 6.54
N THR A 738 2.10 42.67 5.82
CA THR A 738 1.90 42.68 4.35
C THR A 738 2.93 41.80 3.63
N ARG A 739 4.18 41.75 4.13
CA ARG A 739 5.22 40.87 3.58
C ARG A 739 4.91 39.41 3.90
N LEU A 740 4.53 39.10 5.13
CA LEU A 740 4.18 37.74 5.54
C LEU A 740 2.98 37.20 4.74
N ALA A 741 1.92 37.98 4.57
CA ALA A 741 0.77 37.59 3.74
C ALA A 741 1.16 37.27 2.29
N LYS A 742 2.10 38.05 1.72
CA LYS A 742 2.63 37.79 0.37
C LYS A 742 3.53 36.55 0.30
N VAL A 743 4.25 36.24 1.37
CA VAL A 743 5.10 35.05 1.47
C VAL A 743 4.23 33.80 1.57
N LEU A 744 3.18 33.81 2.40
CA LEU A 744 2.34 32.63 2.65
C LEU A 744 1.42 32.27 1.49
N GLN A 745 1.04 33.23 0.61
CA GLN A 745 0.23 32.98 -0.59
C GLN A 745 -1.02 32.11 -0.33
N LEU A 746 -1.79 32.46 0.71
CA LEU A 746 -2.89 31.63 1.23
C LEU A 746 -3.94 31.28 0.16
N ASP A 747 -4.37 32.26 -0.65
CA ASP A 747 -5.38 32.05 -1.71
C ASP A 747 -4.92 31.02 -2.75
N ASP A 748 -3.66 31.12 -3.19
CA ASP A 748 -3.08 30.20 -4.16
C ASP A 748 -2.97 28.79 -3.57
N THR A 749 -2.59 28.68 -2.28
CA THR A 749 -2.51 27.39 -1.60
C THR A 749 -3.89 26.75 -1.45
N ASN A 750 -4.91 27.53 -1.06
CA ASN A 750 -6.28 27.02 -0.91
C ASN A 750 -6.83 26.49 -2.24
N GLN A 751 -6.67 27.24 -3.34
CA GLN A 751 -7.06 26.78 -4.67
C GLN A 751 -6.31 25.51 -5.12
N ARG A 752 -5.03 25.37 -4.75
CA ARG A 752 -4.26 24.15 -5.05
C ARG A 752 -4.78 22.96 -4.25
N LEU A 753 -5.08 23.13 -2.96
CA LEU A 753 -5.63 22.08 -2.11
C LEU A 753 -7.00 21.64 -2.62
N GLU A 754 -7.87 22.58 -2.97
CA GLU A 754 -9.19 22.28 -3.51
C GLU A 754 -9.09 21.42 -4.80
N ARG A 755 -8.20 21.78 -5.74
CA ARG A 755 -7.97 20.98 -6.95
C ARG A 755 -7.51 19.57 -6.61
N ARG A 756 -6.61 19.40 -5.64
CA ARG A 756 -6.11 18.09 -5.21
C ARG A 756 -7.20 17.23 -4.58
N ILE A 757 -8.06 17.79 -3.75
CA ILE A 757 -9.21 17.08 -3.16
C ILE A 757 -10.19 16.63 -4.26
N ARG A 758 -10.51 17.52 -5.22
CA ARG A 758 -11.37 17.17 -6.36
C ARG A 758 -10.75 16.08 -7.24
N ASP A 759 -9.43 16.07 -7.43
CA ASP A 759 -8.75 15.01 -8.18
C ASP A 759 -8.73 13.69 -7.43
N MET A 760 -8.58 13.70 -6.11
CA MET A 760 -8.69 12.50 -5.27
C MET A 760 -10.07 11.85 -5.37
N ARG A 761 -11.13 12.66 -5.39
CA ARG A 761 -12.50 12.17 -5.63
C ARG A 761 -12.62 11.39 -6.95
N LYS A 762 -11.97 11.86 -8.03
CA LYS A 762 -11.96 11.15 -9.31
C LYS A 762 -11.28 9.77 -9.20
N ASN A 763 -10.19 9.67 -8.45
CA ASN A 763 -9.52 8.39 -8.21
C ASN A 763 -10.41 7.43 -7.41
N LEU A 764 -11.12 7.92 -6.40
CA LEU A 764 -12.09 7.15 -5.62
C LEU A 764 -13.28 6.69 -6.45
N ASP A 765 -13.82 7.55 -7.31
CA ASP A 765 -14.91 7.19 -8.24
C ASP A 765 -14.43 6.13 -9.26
N GLY A 766 -13.17 6.22 -9.72
CA GLY A 766 -12.54 5.19 -10.55
C GLY A 766 -12.40 3.84 -9.84
N ALA A 767 -11.87 3.83 -8.62
CA ALA A 767 -11.74 2.63 -7.80
C ALA A 767 -13.10 2.00 -7.47
N SER A 768 -14.12 2.81 -7.21
CA SER A 768 -15.49 2.32 -6.99
C SER A 768 -16.08 1.67 -8.25
N GLY A 769 -15.82 2.23 -9.43
CA GLY A 769 -16.22 1.63 -10.70
C GLY A 769 -15.56 0.27 -10.95
N GLU A 770 -14.25 0.17 -10.68
CA GLU A 770 -13.50 -1.09 -10.77
C GLU A 770 -14.02 -2.14 -9.78
N LEU A 771 -14.22 -1.76 -8.51
CA LEU A 771 -14.81 -2.64 -7.49
C LEU A 771 -16.18 -3.19 -7.91
N ARG A 772 -17.05 -2.36 -8.50
CA ARG A 772 -18.35 -2.82 -9.01
C ARG A 772 -18.20 -3.84 -10.14
N SER A 773 -17.22 -3.65 -11.03
CA SER A 773 -16.90 -4.60 -12.09
C SER A 773 -16.42 -5.93 -11.51
N LEU A 774 -15.48 -5.90 -10.57
CA LEU A 774 -14.95 -7.10 -9.89
C LEU A 774 -16.03 -7.84 -9.10
N LYS A 775 -16.91 -7.10 -8.41
CA LYS A 775 -18.08 -7.68 -7.74
C LYS A 775 -19.00 -8.40 -8.72
N SER A 776 -19.34 -7.78 -9.84
CA SER A 776 -20.14 -8.42 -10.88
C SER A 776 -19.45 -9.66 -11.44
N ALA A 777 -18.13 -9.65 -11.64
CA ALA A 777 -17.38 -10.82 -12.10
C ALA A 777 -17.42 -11.96 -11.06
N ALA A 778 -17.27 -11.65 -9.78
CA ALA A 778 -17.39 -12.62 -8.69
C ALA A 778 -18.81 -13.21 -8.56
N ASP A 779 -19.84 -12.39 -8.78
CA ASP A 779 -21.24 -12.84 -8.79
C ASP A 779 -21.51 -13.77 -9.99
N VAL A 780 -20.97 -13.48 -11.17
CA VAL A 780 -21.06 -14.36 -12.35
C VAL A 780 -20.37 -15.70 -12.10
N ILE A 781 -19.18 -15.71 -11.49
CA ILE A 781 -18.47 -16.95 -11.13
C ILE A 781 -19.30 -17.78 -10.15
N THR A 782 -19.88 -17.13 -9.14
CA THR A 782 -20.77 -17.80 -8.19
C THR A 782 -21.97 -18.40 -8.92
N GLY A 783 -22.65 -17.61 -9.74
CA GLY A 783 -23.82 -18.05 -10.50
C GLY A 783 -23.49 -19.23 -11.44
N ASN A 784 -22.32 -19.21 -12.07
CA ASN A 784 -21.84 -20.32 -12.90
C ASN A 784 -21.63 -21.60 -12.08
N LYS A 785 -21.08 -21.49 -10.85
CA LYS A 785 -20.94 -22.65 -9.95
C LYS A 785 -22.30 -23.19 -9.50
N GLU A 786 -23.23 -22.32 -9.13
CA GLU A 786 -24.60 -22.72 -8.77
C GLU A 786 -25.33 -23.38 -9.95
N PHE A 787 -25.15 -22.85 -11.15
CA PHE A 787 -25.71 -23.44 -12.37
C PHE A 787 -25.13 -24.83 -12.63
N LYS A 788 -23.80 -24.99 -12.58
CA LYS A 788 -23.14 -26.31 -12.71
C LYS A 788 -23.65 -27.30 -11.66
N VAL A 789 -23.82 -26.85 -10.41
CA VAL A 789 -24.37 -27.69 -9.34
C VAL A 789 -25.81 -28.09 -9.65
N ASN A 790 -26.66 -27.17 -10.09
CA ASN A 790 -28.04 -27.46 -10.43
C ASN A 790 -28.17 -28.39 -11.64
N GLU A 791 -27.32 -28.20 -12.67
CA GLU A 791 -27.22 -29.10 -13.81
C GLU A 791 -26.82 -30.52 -13.36
N ASN A 792 -25.81 -30.63 -12.51
CA ASN A 792 -25.39 -31.91 -11.94
C ASN A 792 -26.49 -32.55 -11.10
N VAL A 793 -27.24 -31.77 -10.31
CA VAL A 793 -28.40 -32.26 -9.54
C VAL A 793 -29.51 -32.74 -10.48
N SER A 794 -29.81 -32.01 -11.55
CA SER A 794 -30.81 -32.37 -12.55
C SER A 794 -30.43 -33.66 -13.29
N ASN A 795 -29.18 -33.76 -13.75
CA ASN A 795 -28.65 -34.95 -14.41
C ASN A 795 -28.64 -36.16 -13.47
N ASN A 796 -28.19 -35.97 -12.23
CA ASN A 796 -28.25 -37.03 -11.21
C ASN A 796 -29.69 -37.44 -10.88
N THR A 797 -30.64 -36.51 -10.84
CA THR A 797 -32.05 -36.82 -10.57
C THR A 797 -32.65 -37.64 -11.71
N LYS A 798 -32.34 -37.31 -12.97
CA LYS A 798 -32.75 -38.11 -14.14
C LYS A 798 -32.12 -39.51 -14.11
N ASN A 799 -30.82 -39.60 -13.85
CA ASN A 799 -30.12 -40.87 -13.72
C ASN A 799 -30.73 -41.71 -12.58
N LEU A 800 -31.05 -41.10 -11.44
CA LEU A 800 -31.73 -41.76 -10.34
C LEU A 800 -33.13 -42.24 -10.74
N GLU A 801 -33.91 -41.45 -11.48
CA GLU A 801 -35.22 -41.87 -11.98
C GLU A 801 -35.08 -43.10 -12.90
N GLU A 802 -34.11 -43.10 -13.82
CA GLU A 802 -33.84 -44.23 -14.69
C GLU A 802 -33.46 -45.49 -13.89
N VAL A 803 -32.59 -45.31 -12.89
CA VAL A 803 -32.20 -46.39 -11.95
C VAL A 803 -33.41 -46.86 -11.15
N PHE A 804 -34.30 -45.98 -10.68
CA PHE A 804 -35.52 -46.37 -9.97
C PHE A 804 -36.48 -47.12 -10.89
N ARG A 805 -36.70 -46.66 -12.12
CA ARG A 805 -37.53 -47.37 -13.11
C ARG A 805 -36.94 -48.74 -13.48
N ALA A 806 -35.62 -48.86 -13.52
CA ALA A 806 -34.94 -50.13 -13.75
C ALA A 806 -35.04 -51.05 -12.53
N ASN A 807 -34.85 -50.50 -11.32
CA ASN A 807 -34.91 -51.24 -10.06
C ASN A 807 -36.34 -51.68 -9.72
N GLU A 808 -37.37 -50.89 -10.01
CA GLU A 808 -38.77 -51.28 -9.86
C GLU A 808 -39.12 -52.47 -10.77
N ARG A 809 -38.67 -52.42 -12.03
CA ARG A 809 -38.78 -53.55 -12.98
C ARG A 809 -38.02 -54.78 -12.49
N ALA A 810 -36.82 -54.61 -11.95
CA ALA A 810 -36.03 -55.71 -11.41
C ALA A 810 -36.67 -56.30 -10.13
N SER A 811 -37.11 -55.45 -9.20
CA SER A 811 -37.74 -55.85 -7.93
C SER A 811 -39.03 -56.63 -8.16
N THR A 812 -39.90 -56.14 -9.04
CA THR A 812 -41.14 -56.85 -9.41
C THR A 812 -40.84 -58.21 -10.05
N SER A 813 -39.83 -58.29 -10.92
CA SER A 813 -39.39 -59.57 -11.50
C SER A 813 -38.83 -60.54 -10.46
N LEU A 814 -38.05 -60.05 -9.49
CA LEU A 814 -37.48 -60.85 -8.40
C LEU A 814 -38.56 -61.37 -7.45
N GLU A 815 -39.56 -60.56 -7.11
CA GLU A 815 -40.70 -60.99 -6.30
C GLU A 815 -41.49 -62.12 -6.99
N ILE A 816 -41.71 -62.01 -8.30
CA ILE A 816 -42.37 -63.07 -9.08
C ILE A 816 -41.51 -64.35 -9.07
N MET A 817 -40.20 -64.23 -9.30
CA MET A 817 -39.28 -65.38 -9.30
C MET A 817 -39.21 -66.07 -7.94
N GLN A 818 -39.21 -65.30 -6.84
CA GLN A 818 -39.26 -65.84 -5.47
C GLN A 818 -40.52 -66.67 -5.22
N VAL A 819 -41.68 -66.17 -5.66
CA VAL A 819 -42.95 -66.89 -5.52
C VAL A 819 -42.94 -68.20 -6.30
N VAL A 820 -42.38 -68.20 -7.52
CA VAL A 820 -42.25 -69.40 -8.38
C VAL A 820 -41.26 -70.42 -7.80
N LEU A 821 -40.07 -69.98 -7.36
CA LEU A 821 -39.05 -70.84 -6.75
C LEU A 821 -39.50 -71.41 -5.39
N ALA A 822 -40.15 -70.61 -4.56
CA ALA A 822 -40.75 -71.09 -3.32
C ALA A 822 -41.84 -72.14 -3.60
N GLY A 823 -42.58 -71.98 -4.70
CA GLY A 823 -43.52 -72.97 -5.21
C GLY A 823 -42.84 -74.27 -5.57
N SER A 824 -41.87 -74.25 -6.49
CA SER A 824 -41.17 -75.46 -6.93
C SER A 824 -40.47 -76.19 -5.78
N LEU A 825 -39.87 -75.44 -4.84
CA LEU A 825 -39.27 -76.02 -3.64
C LEU A 825 -40.31 -76.62 -2.69
N ALA A 826 -41.46 -75.96 -2.49
CA ALA A 826 -42.54 -76.49 -1.66
C ALA A 826 -43.08 -77.82 -2.23
N PHE A 827 -43.26 -77.89 -3.54
CA PHE A 827 -43.63 -79.12 -4.24
C PHE A 827 -42.54 -80.19 -4.11
N ALA A 828 -41.26 -79.85 -4.28
CA ALA A 828 -40.16 -80.80 -4.16
C ALA A 828 -39.97 -81.36 -2.73
N ILE A 829 -40.17 -80.52 -1.70
CA ILE A 829 -40.12 -80.95 -0.30
C ILE A 829 -41.28 -81.89 0.02
N LEU A 830 -42.50 -81.54 -0.39
CA LEU A 830 -43.65 -82.44 -0.23
C LEU A 830 -43.42 -83.75 -0.99
N ASP A 831 -42.98 -83.70 -2.24
CA ASP A 831 -42.71 -84.89 -3.03
C ASP A 831 -41.70 -85.83 -2.33
N ARG A 832 -40.65 -85.25 -1.73
CA ARG A 832 -39.64 -86.00 -0.98
C ARG A 832 -40.12 -86.50 0.39
N PHE A 833 -41.15 -85.88 0.98
CA PHE A 833 -41.75 -86.29 2.25
C PHE A 833 -42.76 -87.43 2.07
N HIS A 834 -43.51 -87.42 0.96
CA HIS A 834 -44.39 -88.53 0.59
C HIS A 834 -43.60 -89.72 -0.02
N GLY A 835 -42.42 -89.48 -0.57
CA GLY A 835 -41.45 -90.51 -0.96
C GLY A 835 -41.80 -91.32 -2.21
N LEU A 836 -42.78 -90.87 -3.00
CA LEU A 836 -43.46 -91.70 -4.01
C LEU A 836 -42.91 -91.59 -5.45
N TYR A 837 -42.09 -90.57 -5.79
CA TYR A 837 -41.75 -90.28 -7.20
C TYR A 837 -40.29 -90.54 -7.63
N MET A 838 -39.40 -90.92 -6.72
CA MET A 838 -38.03 -91.36 -7.04
C MET A 838 -37.78 -92.74 -6.45
N GLY A 839 -37.49 -93.73 -7.30
CA GLY A 839 -37.50 -95.18 -7.03
C GLY A 839 -36.49 -95.75 -6.03
N VAL A 840 -36.33 -95.15 -4.84
CA VAL A 840 -35.49 -95.67 -3.74
C VAL A 840 -36.31 -95.99 -2.47
N ALA A 841 -37.64 -95.87 -2.50
CA ALA A 841 -38.49 -96.22 -1.35
C ALA A 841 -39.69 -97.10 -1.72
N GLY A 842 -39.49 -98.07 -2.62
CA GLY A 842 -40.51 -99.08 -2.96
C GLY A 842 -40.84 -100.09 -1.84
N ASP A 843 -40.12 -100.07 -0.71
CA ASP A 843 -40.24 -101.11 0.35
C ASP A 843 -40.79 -100.59 1.70
N ILE A 844 -41.35 -99.37 1.77
CA ILE A 844 -41.87 -98.80 3.02
C ILE A 844 -43.41 -98.79 3.06
N ASP A 845 -44.00 -99.94 3.43
CA ASP A 845 -45.44 -100.23 3.41
C ASP A 845 -46.32 -99.32 4.29
N TRP A 846 -45.77 -98.71 5.35
CA TRP A 846 -46.52 -97.84 6.26
C TRP A 846 -46.81 -96.46 5.66
N ALA A 847 -45.91 -95.93 4.82
CA ALA A 847 -46.06 -94.62 4.21
C ALA A 847 -47.15 -94.64 3.13
N ILE A 848 -47.19 -95.72 2.33
CA ILE A 848 -48.22 -95.92 1.29
C ILE A 848 -49.61 -96.01 1.93
N LYS A 849 -49.78 -96.78 3.02
CA LYS A 849 -51.06 -96.86 3.75
C LYS A 849 -51.48 -95.56 4.44
N ALA A 850 -50.52 -94.77 4.94
CA ALA A 850 -50.82 -93.51 5.62
C ALA A 850 -51.24 -92.39 4.66
N PHE A 851 -50.81 -92.44 3.39
CA PHE A 851 -51.05 -91.41 2.38
C PHE A 851 -51.97 -91.84 1.21
N ASP A 852 -52.57 -93.03 1.25
CA ASP A 852 -53.50 -93.50 0.20
C ASP A 852 -54.76 -92.60 0.05
N TRP A 853 -55.26 -92.05 1.17
CA TRP A 853 -56.39 -91.10 1.18
C TRP A 853 -56.10 -89.78 0.42
N TYR A 854 -54.82 -89.41 0.31
CA TYR A 854 -54.35 -88.19 -0.33
C TYR A 854 -54.35 -88.27 -1.86
N LEU A 855 -54.14 -89.47 -2.44
CA LEU A 855 -54.13 -89.67 -3.91
C LEU A 855 -55.51 -90.02 -4.49
N GLN A 856 -56.33 -90.76 -3.73
CA GLN A 856 -57.59 -91.31 -4.25
C GLN A 856 -58.75 -90.31 -4.32
N THR A 857 -58.69 -89.22 -3.56
CA THR A 857 -59.74 -88.19 -3.56
C THR A 857 -59.42 -87.07 -4.56
N PRO A 858 -60.28 -86.85 -5.60
CA PRO A 858 -60.08 -85.74 -6.53
C PRO A 858 -60.02 -84.42 -5.76
N MET A 859 -59.07 -83.54 -6.13
CA MET A 859 -58.82 -82.20 -5.56
C MET A 859 -58.09 -82.10 -4.20
N VAL A 860 -58.03 -83.15 -3.37
CA VAL A 860 -57.39 -83.04 -2.03
C VAL A 860 -55.88 -82.82 -2.12
N MET A 861 -55.20 -83.55 -3.01
CA MET A 861 -53.78 -83.38 -3.32
C MET A 861 -53.44 -81.93 -3.73
N PHE A 862 -54.28 -81.32 -4.56
CA PHE A 862 -54.10 -79.93 -5.00
C PHE A 862 -54.26 -78.93 -3.85
N ILE A 863 -55.29 -79.10 -3.01
CA ILE A 863 -55.56 -78.19 -1.89
C ILE A 863 -54.42 -78.19 -0.87
N ILE A 864 -53.90 -79.37 -0.51
CA ILE A 864 -52.80 -79.51 0.46
C ILE A 864 -51.50 -78.93 -0.10
N ASN A 865 -51.21 -79.19 -1.38
CA ASN A 865 -50.02 -78.61 -2.02
C ASN A 865 -50.08 -77.08 -2.10
N MET A 866 -51.26 -76.52 -2.42
CA MET A 866 -51.45 -75.07 -2.46
C MET A 866 -51.40 -74.43 -1.07
N THR A 867 -51.92 -75.08 -0.03
CA THR A 867 -51.79 -74.58 1.36
C THR A 867 -50.35 -74.65 1.86
N TRP A 868 -49.61 -75.70 1.53
CA TRP A 868 -48.19 -75.82 1.88
C TRP A 868 -47.33 -74.77 1.17
N TRP A 869 -47.56 -74.53 -0.12
CA TRP A 869 -46.90 -73.45 -0.85
C TRP A 869 -47.16 -72.08 -0.20
N PHE A 870 -48.40 -71.81 0.21
CA PHE A 870 -48.74 -70.57 0.89
C PHE A 870 -48.02 -70.42 2.25
N ILE A 871 -47.92 -71.50 3.03
CA ILE A 871 -47.20 -71.50 4.32
C ILE A 871 -45.69 -71.28 4.12
N LEU A 872 -45.06 -71.99 3.19
CA LEU A 872 -43.64 -71.80 2.89
C LEU A 872 -43.35 -70.42 2.30
N GLY A 873 -44.20 -69.94 1.37
CA GLY A 873 -44.08 -68.62 0.77
C GLY A 873 -44.18 -67.49 1.80
N THR A 874 -45.12 -67.61 2.75
CA THR A 874 -45.25 -66.63 3.85
C THR A 874 -44.07 -66.68 4.82
N LEU A 875 -43.51 -67.87 5.10
CA LEU A 875 -42.32 -68.04 5.93
C LEU A 875 -41.08 -67.40 5.27
N PHE A 876 -40.83 -67.67 3.99
CA PHE A 876 -39.73 -67.07 3.23
C PHE A 876 -39.85 -65.55 3.18
N LYS A 877 -41.05 -65.03 2.88
CA LYS A 877 -41.31 -63.58 2.89
C LYS A 877 -41.03 -62.96 4.26
N ARG A 878 -41.38 -63.64 5.35
CA ARG A 878 -41.12 -63.18 6.73
C ARG A 878 -39.62 -63.22 7.07
N MET A 879 -38.89 -64.24 6.65
CA MET A 879 -37.44 -64.35 6.85
C MET A 879 -36.67 -63.25 6.10
N ILE A 880 -37.02 -63.01 4.83
CA ILE A 880 -36.39 -61.95 4.03
C ILE A 880 -36.71 -60.57 4.61
N LYS A 881 -37.96 -60.34 5.03
CA LYS A 881 -38.34 -59.09 5.72
C LYS A 881 -37.58 -58.91 7.03
N TYR A 882 -37.37 -59.98 7.78
CA TYR A 882 -36.54 -59.96 9.01
C TYR A 882 -35.06 -59.67 8.70
N ALA A 883 -34.50 -60.26 7.64
CA ALA A 883 -33.14 -59.99 7.17
C ALA A 883 -32.98 -58.53 6.70
N GLY A 884 -33.97 -58.00 5.98
CA GLY A 884 -34.00 -56.60 5.53
C GLY A 884 -34.11 -55.58 6.66
N VAL A 885 -34.88 -55.88 7.73
CA VAL A 885 -34.92 -55.03 8.93
C VAL A 885 -33.58 -55.06 9.67
N LYS A 886 -32.85 -56.17 9.63
CA LYS A 886 -31.53 -56.32 10.28
C LYS A 886 -30.38 -55.70 9.47
N SER A 887 -30.56 -55.46 8.16
CA SER A 887 -29.61 -54.70 7.32
C SER A 887 -29.89 -53.19 7.29
N ALA A 888 -31.11 -52.76 7.63
CA ALA A 888 -31.48 -51.35 7.65
C ALA A 888 -30.80 -50.57 8.80
N GLY A 889 -29.89 -49.66 8.46
CA GLY A 889 -29.25 -48.75 9.42
C GLY A 889 -27.84 -48.34 9.00
N ILE A 890 -27.74 -47.34 8.12
CA ILE A 890 -26.47 -46.79 7.64
C ILE A 890 -26.37 -45.35 8.16
N LEU A 891 -25.27 -45.04 8.83
CA LEU A 891 -24.84 -43.71 9.21
C LEU A 891 -23.88 -43.21 8.13
N SER A 892 -24.30 -42.25 7.34
CA SER A 892 -23.45 -41.57 6.36
C SER A 892 -22.96 -40.24 6.93
N ILE A 893 -21.66 -39.99 6.85
CA ILE A 893 -21.02 -38.77 7.36
C ILE A 893 -20.19 -38.17 6.23
N ARG A 894 -20.35 -36.88 5.98
CA ARG A 894 -19.57 -36.14 4.98
C ARG A 894 -18.77 -35.06 5.68
N TYR A 895 -17.45 -35.07 5.50
CA TYR A 895 -16.53 -34.04 5.94
C TYR A 895 -16.04 -33.27 4.72
N THR A 896 -16.21 -31.95 4.70
CA THR A 896 -15.63 -31.06 3.67
C THR A 896 -14.32 -30.51 4.20
N THR A 897 -13.21 -31.02 3.70
CA THR A 897 -11.86 -30.79 4.22
C THR A 897 -11.02 -30.14 3.14
N ASN A 898 -11.23 -28.84 2.85
CA ASN A 898 -10.52 -28.05 1.83
C ASN A 898 -9.05 -27.79 2.22
N CYS A 899 -8.24 -28.85 2.33
CA CYS A 899 -6.87 -28.81 2.81
C CYS A 899 -5.90 -29.32 1.75
N ARG A 900 -4.70 -28.73 1.69
CA ARG A 900 -3.64 -29.23 0.79
C ARG A 900 -3.08 -30.54 1.34
N PHE A 901 -2.78 -31.48 0.44
CA PHE A 901 -2.18 -32.76 0.79
C PHE A 901 -0.88 -33.01 0.01
N ASN A 902 -0.02 -33.86 0.55
CA ASN A 902 1.21 -34.25 -0.13
C ASN A 902 0.94 -35.33 -1.19
N VAL A 903 1.18 -35.01 -2.46
CA VAL A 903 0.94 -35.91 -3.61
C VAL A 903 1.69 -37.25 -3.48
N ARG A 904 2.93 -37.23 -3.00
CA ARG A 904 3.74 -38.46 -2.84
C ARG A 904 3.17 -39.37 -1.76
N ALA A 905 2.72 -38.77 -0.65
CA ALA A 905 2.07 -39.49 0.44
C ALA A 905 0.71 -40.07 0.00
N MET A 906 -0.05 -39.34 -0.82
CA MET A 906 -1.31 -39.83 -1.39
C MET A 906 -1.11 -41.02 -2.32
N GLN A 907 -0.09 -40.99 -3.18
CA GLN A 907 0.21 -42.15 -4.03
C GLN A 907 0.57 -43.39 -3.19
N ALA A 908 1.37 -43.22 -2.13
CA ALA A 908 1.68 -44.31 -1.20
C ALA A 908 0.43 -44.81 -0.45
N PHE A 909 -0.45 -43.90 -0.05
CA PHE A 909 -1.71 -44.23 0.61
C PHE A 909 -2.65 -45.02 -0.29
N LEU A 910 -2.81 -44.61 -1.55
CA LEU A 910 -3.68 -45.29 -2.52
C LEU A 910 -3.22 -46.72 -2.83
N GLN A 911 -1.90 -46.97 -2.84
CA GLN A 911 -1.36 -48.33 -3.02
C GLN A 911 -1.74 -49.29 -1.87
N ILE A 912 -1.85 -48.75 -0.65
CA ILE A 912 -2.24 -49.53 0.54
C ILE A 912 -3.75 -49.69 0.61
N ALA A 913 -4.50 -48.61 0.34
CA ALA A 913 -5.95 -48.58 0.44
C ALA A 913 -6.66 -49.42 -0.66
N LYS A 914 -6.05 -49.57 -1.85
CA LYS A 914 -6.58 -50.31 -3.02
C LYS A 914 -8.05 -49.95 -3.33
N PRO A 915 -8.30 -48.82 -4.02
CA PRO A 915 -9.65 -48.37 -4.32
C PRO A 915 -10.45 -49.41 -5.12
N GLU A 916 -11.69 -49.63 -4.72
CA GLU A 916 -12.67 -50.48 -5.43
C GLU A 916 -13.21 -49.76 -6.67
N MET A 917 -13.40 -48.45 -6.55
CA MET A 917 -13.92 -47.59 -7.62
C MET A 917 -13.11 -46.29 -7.68
N GLU A 918 -12.71 -45.93 -8.90
CA GLU A 918 -12.05 -44.67 -9.22
C GLU A 918 -12.89 -43.96 -10.29
N ASP A 919 -13.51 -42.85 -9.90
CA ASP A 919 -14.16 -41.94 -10.84
C ASP A 919 -13.28 -40.72 -11.04
N SER A 920 -13.09 -40.31 -12.29
CA SER A 920 -12.32 -39.11 -12.64
C SER A 920 -13.16 -38.16 -13.47
N GLU A 921 -13.23 -36.91 -13.04
CA GLU A 921 -13.82 -35.80 -13.77
C GLU A 921 -12.73 -34.76 -14.01
N SER A 922 -12.39 -34.56 -15.29
CA SER A 922 -11.35 -33.62 -15.70
C SER A 922 -11.98 -32.40 -16.35
N ASP A 923 -11.78 -31.22 -15.77
CA ASP A 923 -12.04 -29.92 -16.38
C ASP A 923 -10.70 -29.25 -16.75
N VAL A 924 -10.71 -28.17 -17.53
CA VAL A 924 -9.50 -27.45 -17.97
C VAL A 924 -8.67 -26.98 -16.76
N GLY A 925 -9.35 -26.54 -15.70
CA GLY A 925 -8.76 -26.00 -14.47
C GLY A 925 -8.45 -27.06 -13.40
N MET A 926 -9.32 -28.05 -13.20
CA MET A 926 -9.30 -28.98 -12.07
C MET A 926 -9.33 -30.45 -12.51
N ASN A 927 -8.69 -31.34 -11.74
CA ASN A 927 -8.78 -32.79 -11.98
C ASN A 927 -9.32 -33.48 -10.73
N LEU A 928 -10.64 -33.63 -10.68
CA LEU A 928 -11.36 -34.24 -9.58
C LEU A 928 -11.30 -35.76 -9.71
N LYS A 929 -10.71 -36.40 -8.72
CA LYS A 929 -10.76 -37.86 -8.57
C LYS A 929 -11.50 -38.24 -7.31
N LYS A 930 -12.46 -39.13 -7.47
CA LYS A 930 -13.19 -39.77 -6.39
C LYS A 930 -12.67 -41.20 -6.23
N PHE A 931 -12.13 -41.50 -5.06
CA PHE A 931 -11.67 -42.82 -4.68
C PHE A 931 -12.63 -43.42 -3.66
N THR A 932 -13.13 -44.63 -3.92
CA THR A 932 -14.02 -45.34 -3.00
C THR A 932 -13.42 -46.69 -2.66
N TRP A 933 -13.36 -47.03 -1.36
CA TRP A 933 -12.90 -48.35 -0.90
C TRP A 933 -13.62 -48.79 0.38
N ASP A 934 -13.64 -50.10 0.59
CA ASP A 934 -14.03 -50.72 1.84
C ASP A 934 -12.81 -50.93 2.73
N GLU A 935 -12.89 -50.48 3.97
CA GLU A 935 -11.79 -50.58 4.91
C GLU A 935 -11.58 -52.02 5.42
N THR A 936 -10.36 -52.36 5.86
CA THR A 936 -10.04 -53.73 6.32
C THR A 936 -9.89 -53.86 7.84
N ASP A 937 -9.67 -52.75 8.55
CA ASP A 937 -9.34 -52.76 9.99
C ASP A 937 -10.56 -52.76 10.94
N GLU A 938 -11.11 -53.93 11.25
CA GLU A 938 -12.25 -54.07 12.20
C GLU A 938 -11.95 -53.60 13.64
N ILE A 939 -10.69 -53.72 14.07
CA ILE A 939 -10.24 -53.35 15.42
C ILE A 939 -10.23 -51.82 15.59
N ARG A 940 -9.85 -51.08 14.54
CA ARG A 940 -9.82 -49.62 14.55
C ARG A 940 -11.24 -49.09 14.70
N TRP A 941 -12.18 -49.60 13.91
CA TRP A 941 -13.55 -49.12 13.81
C TRP A 941 -14.55 -49.75 14.79
N ARG A 942 -14.09 -50.62 15.72
CA ARG A 942 -14.90 -51.26 16.77
C ARG A 942 -16.17 -51.93 16.21
N GLY A 943 -16.02 -52.67 15.11
CA GLY A 943 -17.11 -53.34 14.41
C GLY A 943 -16.80 -53.58 12.92
N ARG A 944 -17.84 -53.73 12.09
CA ARG A 944 -17.71 -53.90 10.64
C ARG A 944 -17.02 -52.67 10.04
N PRO A 945 -16.03 -52.83 9.14
CA PRO A 945 -15.31 -51.71 8.60
C PRO A 945 -16.23 -50.78 7.78
N PRO A 946 -15.97 -49.45 7.81
CA PRO A 946 -16.73 -48.50 7.03
C PRO A 946 -16.34 -48.49 5.55
N LYS A 947 -17.27 -48.05 4.71
CA LYS A 947 -16.99 -47.64 3.34
C LYS A 947 -16.56 -46.18 3.33
N ILE A 948 -15.40 -45.88 2.75
CA ILE A 948 -14.82 -44.54 2.71
C ILE A 948 -14.73 -44.09 1.26
N GLU A 949 -15.15 -42.85 1.00
CA GLU A 949 -14.99 -42.17 -0.27
C GLU A 949 -14.19 -40.88 -0.05
N ILE A 950 -13.17 -40.63 -0.85
CA ILE A 950 -12.39 -39.39 -0.82
C ILE A 950 -12.48 -38.71 -2.18
N ILE A 951 -12.78 -37.41 -2.18
CA ILE A 951 -12.74 -36.54 -3.34
C ILE A 951 -11.49 -35.65 -3.25
N VAL A 952 -10.67 -35.71 -4.28
CA VAL A 952 -9.35 -35.07 -4.36
C VAL A 952 -9.23 -34.30 -5.66
N ASP A 953 -8.68 -33.09 -5.62
CA ASP A 953 -8.11 -32.43 -6.80
C ASP A 953 -6.63 -32.76 -6.92
N LEU A 954 -6.26 -33.59 -7.90
CA LEU A 954 -4.87 -34.01 -8.11
C LEU A 954 -4.00 -32.90 -8.73
N LYS A 955 -4.59 -31.98 -9.49
CA LYS A 955 -3.83 -30.94 -10.20
C LYS A 955 -3.38 -29.85 -9.24
N ASN A 956 -4.28 -29.41 -8.37
CA ASN A 956 -4.00 -28.37 -7.37
C ASN A 956 -3.60 -28.94 -5.99
N SER A 957 -3.56 -30.27 -5.84
CA SER A 957 -3.18 -30.98 -4.61
C SER A 957 -4.05 -30.65 -3.40
N PHE A 958 -5.37 -30.58 -3.60
CA PHE A 958 -6.35 -30.37 -2.54
C PHE A 958 -7.18 -31.62 -2.24
N LEU A 959 -7.32 -31.93 -0.96
CA LEU A 959 -8.39 -32.77 -0.46
C LEU A 959 -9.63 -31.86 -0.41
N LEU A 960 -10.78 -32.34 -0.89
CA LEU A 960 -12.01 -31.53 -0.92
C LEU A 960 -13.02 -32.07 0.06
N SER A 961 -13.31 -33.36 0.00
CA SER A 961 -14.21 -33.99 0.96
C SER A 961 -13.93 -35.46 1.17
N VAL A 962 -14.29 -35.94 2.35
CA VAL A 962 -14.24 -37.35 2.75
C VAL A 962 -15.63 -37.75 3.20
N PHE A 963 -16.15 -38.84 2.66
CA PHE A 963 -17.44 -39.40 2.98
C PHE A 963 -17.27 -40.80 3.57
N ILE A 964 -17.95 -41.08 4.67
CA ILE A 964 -17.87 -42.35 5.39
C ILE A 964 -19.28 -42.91 5.54
N GLN A 965 -19.47 -44.19 5.24
CA GLN A 965 -20.68 -44.93 5.55
C GLN A 965 -20.39 -46.03 6.58
N ILE A 966 -21.09 -45.96 7.71
CA ILE A 966 -20.96 -46.89 8.84
C ILE A 966 -22.28 -47.61 9.07
N ALA A 967 -22.26 -48.92 9.30
CA ALA A 967 -23.46 -49.66 9.67
C ALA A 967 -23.83 -49.41 11.16
N SER A 968 -24.75 -48.48 11.41
CA SER A 968 -25.12 -47.99 12.76
C SER A 968 -25.68 -49.08 13.68
N ARG A 969 -26.42 -50.07 13.16
CA ARG A 969 -27.00 -51.15 13.99
C ARG A 969 -26.01 -52.27 14.37
N ARG A 970 -24.85 -52.35 13.70
CA ARG A 970 -23.84 -53.39 13.95
C ARG A 970 -22.58 -52.84 14.65
N ASN A 971 -22.33 -51.53 14.56
CA ASN A 971 -21.16 -50.89 15.15
C ASN A 971 -21.51 -50.10 16.40
N LYS A 972 -20.61 -50.10 17.39
CA LYS A 972 -20.69 -49.24 18.60
C LYS A 972 -20.02 -47.86 18.41
N CYS A 973 -19.61 -47.54 17.19
CA CYS A 973 -18.81 -46.34 16.91
C CYS A 973 -19.72 -45.10 16.86
N THR A 974 -19.41 -44.08 17.66
CA THR A 974 -20.11 -42.78 17.67
C THR A 974 -19.54 -41.84 16.60
N HIS A 975 -20.29 -40.81 16.20
CA HIS A 975 -19.88 -39.80 15.23
C HIS A 975 -18.50 -39.16 15.55
N ALA A 976 -18.25 -38.84 16.83
CA ALA A 976 -16.98 -38.24 17.27
C ALA A 976 -15.79 -39.23 17.18
N ASP A 977 -16.03 -40.51 17.44
CA ASP A 977 -14.99 -41.55 17.35
C ASP A 977 -14.59 -41.80 15.90
N ALA A 978 -15.56 -41.85 14.98
CA ALA A 978 -15.30 -42.03 13.56
C ALA A 978 -14.47 -40.88 12.96
N LYS A 979 -14.80 -39.65 13.34
CA LYS A 979 -14.03 -38.44 12.98
C LYS A 979 -12.57 -38.55 13.41
N ARG A 980 -12.32 -38.81 14.70
CA ARG A 980 -10.95 -38.88 15.27
C ARG A 980 -10.12 -39.98 14.62
N GLN A 981 -10.72 -41.15 14.36
CA GLN A 981 -10.02 -42.28 13.76
C GLN A 981 -9.63 -42.05 12.30
N LEU A 982 -10.48 -41.35 11.53
CA LEU A 982 -10.21 -40.98 10.14
C LEU A 982 -9.04 -40.00 10.05
N PHE A 983 -9.12 -38.86 10.75
CA PHE A 983 -8.07 -37.83 10.65
C PHE A 983 -6.74 -38.29 11.25
N ALA A 984 -6.76 -39.13 12.29
CA ALA A 984 -5.55 -39.81 12.75
C ALA A 984 -4.91 -40.68 11.67
N ARG A 985 -5.72 -41.38 10.86
CA ARG A 985 -5.22 -42.21 9.75
C ARG A 985 -4.57 -41.34 8.68
N LEU A 986 -5.22 -40.26 8.28
CA LEU A 986 -4.67 -39.33 7.28
C LEU A 986 -3.34 -38.71 7.75
N ARG A 987 -3.22 -38.39 9.05
CA ARG A 987 -1.97 -37.89 9.65
C ARG A 987 -0.86 -38.95 9.74
N GLU A 988 -1.19 -40.18 10.10
CA GLU A 988 -0.22 -41.29 10.17
C GLU A 988 0.50 -41.51 8.83
N PHE A 989 -0.23 -41.37 7.72
CA PHE A 989 0.33 -41.48 6.38
C PHE A 989 0.99 -40.20 5.86
N GLY A 990 1.00 -39.11 6.64
CA GLY A 990 1.59 -37.83 6.25
C GLY A 990 0.84 -37.11 5.14
N LEU A 991 -0.46 -37.38 4.96
CA LEU A 991 -1.29 -36.72 3.96
C LEU A 991 -1.58 -35.26 4.32
N ILE A 992 -1.83 -34.99 5.60
CA ILE A 992 -2.19 -33.67 6.13
C ILE A 992 -1.22 -33.31 7.26
N SER A 993 -0.72 -32.08 7.27
CA SER A 993 0.09 -31.52 8.36
C SER A 993 -0.77 -30.61 9.25
N GLY A 994 -0.87 -30.93 10.54
CA GLY A 994 -1.58 -30.09 11.53
C GLY A 994 -3.05 -30.46 11.77
N HIS A 995 -3.79 -29.51 12.36
CA HIS A 995 -5.22 -29.60 12.63
C HIS A 995 -6.02 -28.98 11.49
N VAL A 996 -7.19 -29.54 11.18
CA VAL A 996 -8.09 -28.97 10.16
C VAL A 996 -8.97 -27.90 10.82
N GLU A 997 -8.76 -26.63 10.46
CA GLU A 997 -9.51 -25.50 11.01
C GLU A 997 -11.02 -25.66 10.79
N GLY A 998 -11.82 -25.31 11.81
CA GLY A 998 -13.28 -25.44 11.83
C GLY A 998 -13.81 -26.86 12.08
N LEU A 999 -13.05 -27.91 11.76
CA LEU A 999 -13.46 -29.30 12.00
C LEU A 999 -12.82 -29.90 13.25
N GLU A 1000 -11.54 -29.70 13.55
CA GLU A 1000 -10.85 -30.29 14.71
C GLU A 1000 -10.38 -29.23 15.71
N THR A 1001 -10.42 -29.56 17.01
CA THR A 1001 -9.71 -28.76 18.03
C THR A 1001 -8.23 -29.14 18.08
N LYS A 1002 -7.35 -28.21 18.51
CA LYS A 1002 -5.91 -28.48 18.64
C LYS A 1002 -5.60 -29.76 19.45
N LYS A 1003 -6.41 -30.07 20.48
CA LYS A 1003 -6.31 -31.30 21.28
C LYS A 1003 -6.71 -32.58 20.53
N GLU A 1004 -7.67 -32.50 19.61
CA GLU A 1004 -8.06 -33.65 18.77
C GLU A 1004 -7.01 -33.96 17.71
N ALA A 1005 -6.23 -32.95 17.29
CA ALA A 1005 -5.17 -33.12 16.31
C ALA A 1005 -3.94 -33.88 16.85
N GLU A 1006 -3.72 -33.87 18.16
CA GLU A 1006 -2.65 -34.61 18.84
C GLU A 1006 -2.98 -36.11 19.05
N TYR A 1007 -4.20 -36.53 18.72
CA TYR A 1007 -4.61 -37.93 18.89
C TYR A 1007 -3.85 -38.85 17.94
N VAL A 1008 -3.02 -39.73 18.51
CA VAL A 1008 -2.32 -40.82 17.80
C VAL A 1008 -3.02 -42.14 18.14
N TYR A 1009 -3.45 -42.89 17.12
CA TYR A 1009 -4.07 -44.18 17.33
C TYR A 1009 -3.03 -45.19 17.83
N ARG A 1010 -3.25 -45.72 19.04
CA ARG A 1010 -2.43 -46.82 19.59
C ARG A 1010 -3.19 -48.13 19.41
N ALA A 1011 -2.67 -49.00 18.55
CA ALA A 1011 -3.26 -50.32 18.35
C ALA A 1011 -3.26 -51.12 19.68
N PRO A 1012 -4.41 -51.64 20.13
CA PRO A 1012 -4.48 -52.47 21.33
C PRO A 1012 -3.67 -53.78 21.13
N ARG A 1013 -2.75 -54.09 22.05
CA ARG A 1013 -2.01 -55.36 22.06
C ARG A 1013 -2.91 -56.47 22.60
N PHE A 1014 -3.45 -57.31 21.71
CA PHE A 1014 -4.22 -58.50 22.09
C PHE A 1014 -3.32 -59.71 22.35
N THR A 1015 -3.59 -60.44 23.43
CA THR A 1015 -2.99 -61.76 23.70
C THR A 1015 -3.54 -62.83 22.74
N ARG A 1016 -2.79 -63.92 22.49
CA ARG A 1016 -3.21 -65.01 21.58
C ARG A 1016 -4.62 -65.55 21.90
N GLY A 1017 -4.99 -65.63 23.18
CA GLY A 1017 -6.33 -66.06 23.62
C GLY A 1017 -7.46 -65.08 23.26
N GLN A 1018 -7.21 -63.77 23.34
CA GLN A 1018 -8.20 -62.75 22.96
C GLN A 1018 -8.42 -62.69 21.43
N LYS A 1019 -7.35 -62.89 20.65
CA LYS A 1019 -7.47 -63.03 19.18
C LYS A 1019 -8.31 -64.26 18.80
N TRP A 1020 -8.12 -65.37 19.52
CA TRP A 1020 -8.90 -66.59 19.29
C TRP A 1020 -10.38 -66.41 19.65
N GLN A 1021 -10.71 -65.71 20.73
CA GLN A 1021 -12.10 -65.41 21.10
C GLN A 1021 -12.82 -64.46 20.12
N MET A 1022 -12.12 -63.44 19.60
CA MET A 1022 -12.71 -62.58 18.55
C MET A 1022 -12.95 -63.36 17.27
N TRP A 1023 -11.97 -64.15 16.83
CA TRP A 1023 -12.09 -65.01 15.66
C TRP A 1023 -13.24 -66.02 15.80
N TRP A 1024 -13.40 -66.65 16.97
CA TRP A 1024 -14.50 -67.59 17.22
C TRP A 1024 -15.87 -66.89 17.20
N ARG A 1025 -16.01 -65.68 17.77
CA ARG A 1025 -17.24 -64.89 17.69
C ARG A 1025 -17.60 -64.51 16.26
N GLN A 1026 -16.61 -64.12 15.45
CA GLN A 1026 -16.78 -63.85 14.03
C GLN A 1026 -17.26 -65.08 13.27
N LEU A 1027 -16.66 -66.24 13.54
CA LEU A 1027 -17.02 -67.49 12.87
C LEU A 1027 -18.46 -67.91 13.19
N ILE A 1028 -18.96 -67.68 14.42
CA ILE A 1028 -20.39 -67.86 14.75
C ILE A 1028 -21.28 -66.89 13.96
N GLU A 1029 -20.88 -65.61 13.85
CA GLU A 1029 -21.69 -64.59 13.20
C GLU A 1029 -21.74 -64.78 11.67
N GLU A 1030 -20.62 -65.17 11.05
CA GLU A 1030 -20.54 -65.50 9.63
C GLU A 1030 -21.27 -66.81 9.30
N THR A 1031 -21.13 -67.86 10.11
CA THR A 1031 -21.88 -69.11 9.90
C THR A 1031 -23.39 -68.91 10.03
N ARG A 1032 -23.83 -68.06 10.97
CA ARG A 1032 -25.24 -67.64 11.06
C ARG A 1032 -25.71 -66.81 9.87
N PHE A 1033 -24.81 -66.09 9.20
CA PHE A 1033 -25.14 -65.30 8.01
C PHE A 1033 -25.23 -66.20 6.76
N PHE A 1034 -24.28 -67.12 6.60
CA PHE A 1034 -24.23 -68.09 5.48
C PHE A 1034 -25.43 -69.05 5.48
N LEU A 1035 -25.98 -69.38 6.66
CA LEU A 1035 -27.21 -70.16 6.81
C LEU A 1035 -28.50 -69.36 6.55
N THR A 1036 -28.42 -68.04 6.35
CA THR A 1036 -29.57 -67.14 6.18
C THR A 1036 -29.59 -66.34 4.88
N CYS A 1037 -28.54 -66.45 4.04
CA CYS A 1037 -28.50 -65.87 2.70
C CYS A 1037 -29.13 -66.81 1.67
#